data_AF-A0ABD1YD45-F1
#
_entry.id   AF-A0ABD1YD45-F1
#
_cell.length_a   1.000
_cell.length_b   1.000
_cell.length_c   1.000
_cell.angle_alpha   90.00
_cell.angle_beta   90.00
_cell.angle_gamma   90.00
#
_symmetry.space_group_name_H-M   'P 1'
#
loop_
_entity.id
_entity.type
_entity.pdbx_description
1 polymer ?
#
loop_
_entity_poly.entity_id
_entity_poly.type
_entity_poly.pdbx_seq_one_letter_code
_entity_poly.pdbx_strand_id
1 'polypeptide(L)'
;MRPSFARLVKSLYPKFKDHESVKKYDNIKGINSNLLFFDHTAEENSTTVDGSKINTAEAKLVVELVLYLLKQDVYSSKNIVILTMYKGQLMEIRRILKERASASLSQKYLEHMNKMQENLTRVEDDDNSEEGEIVQEEATGNITNLLPRVSSVDDFQGEESDIIILSLVRSNDIQTNEGEGNIGFLKTSNRICVALTRAKKGMYIFGNATLLAKKSDLWNNVISTLQKDNALDTKLELCCQNHPDTKTVIRKAEDFRLVSDGGCSRPCEVQLECGHGCPRRCHLGYHDEVVCPHPCAKTYESCRHTCSQVYHGSSECPPCETLVFKTFPECGHSQEMECRTEPKSVESFALWSYDHFAVSSRSRILLLQGSMPENPLRMWTPMPRICDGNTLENITEISLAEFEETDRFYQLQDCSHLFEVSRLDTWMDSDDTEAEEEEGKTSTAVKIKECPLCKTPVWTSARYANVVKAKFAKMNGEWKVKQGQKELEEGRDPTRAFSLFMEALELNPVLMEAHLGAGQALIKSKSYAHGAVFLSFIVKKSSYASEVETVLKSTIAIDKVLGISKVVCPSPKEEVAVMAMVQLASAFIVLRDLSGAVKLCEVVLKSHPQNEDAMKLKEDASKRLKAEAAQAAGNGAFHVGKHAEAVDHYTAAMAHNGDSLSFYAVCLYNRARAFQVLGLIGDAIADFNWSIAIDPKSAQAIYGRATFSMLNIPNVQEARALLAEAEQQMKKSHSIDHHMLLGVKPGCTSTDIKKAYKKAALKHHPDKIGQFLPRSERGGGDGRLWKDIGESDEISQGAEHVFKLIGEAYATLSNSHRHV
;
A
#
# COMPACT_ATOMS: atom_id res chain seq x y z
N MET A 1 33.11 -18.42 -7.04
CA MET A 1 32.26 -19.51 -6.47
C MET A 1 33.10 -20.60 -5.79
N ARG A 2 32.57 -21.31 -4.78
CA ARG A 2 33.22 -22.49 -4.16
C ARG A 2 33.41 -23.66 -5.16
N PRO A 3 34.36 -24.59 -4.91
CA PRO A 3 34.52 -25.82 -5.72
C PRO A 3 33.27 -26.71 -5.77
N SER A 4 32.46 -26.74 -4.71
CA SER A 4 31.17 -27.47 -4.68
C SER A 4 30.15 -26.91 -5.68
N PHE A 5 30.10 -25.58 -5.83
CA PHE A 5 29.23 -24.94 -6.82
C PHE A 5 29.77 -25.15 -8.24
N ALA A 6 31.09 -25.03 -8.42
CA ALA A 6 31.75 -25.25 -9.70
C ALA A 6 31.49 -26.67 -10.25
N ARG A 7 31.38 -27.71 -9.39
CA ARG A 7 31.01 -29.07 -9.83
C ARG A 7 29.68 -29.13 -10.60
N LEU A 8 28.68 -28.33 -10.23
CA LEU A 8 27.36 -28.35 -10.88
C LEU A 8 27.42 -27.92 -12.35
N VAL A 9 28.43 -27.12 -12.74
CA VAL A 9 28.62 -26.64 -14.11
C VAL A 9 29.81 -27.29 -14.84
N LYS A 10 30.46 -28.31 -14.26
CA LYS A 10 31.58 -29.02 -14.93
C LYS A 10 31.16 -29.77 -16.19
N SER A 11 29.89 -30.13 -16.34
CA SER A 11 29.32 -30.67 -17.59
C SER A 11 29.35 -29.65 -18.74
N LEU A 12 29.21 -28.36 -18.43
CA LEU A 12 29.30 -27.25 -19.39
C LEU A 12 30.74 -26.78 -19.59
N TYR A 13 31.57 -26.83 -18.54
CA TYR A 13 32.96 -26.36 -18.56
C TYR A 13 33.95 -27.42 -18.01
N PRO A 14 34.25 -28.50 -18.78
CA PRO A 14 35.08 -29.60 -18.28
C PRO A 14 36.52 -29.22 -17.91
N LYS A 15 37.04 -28.12 -18.49
CA LYS A 15 38.41 -27.62 -18.27
C LYS A 15 38.53 -26.61 -17.11
N PHE A 16 37.43 -26.34 -16.38
CA PHE A 16 37.41 -25.36 -15.31
C PHE A 16 38.27 -25.80 -14.11
N LYS A 17 39.10 -24.89 -13.58
CA LYS A 17 40.01 -25.13 -12.44
C LYS A 17 39.68 -24.17 -11.30
N ASP A 18 39.63 -24.71 -10.08
CA ASP A 18 39.37 -23.95 -8.87
C ASP A 18 40.62 -23.20 -8.40
N HIS A 19 40.53 -21.88 -8.22
CA HIS A 19 41.62 -21.06 -7.67
C HIS A 19 41.75 -21.26 -6.14
N GLU A 20 42.95 -21.10 -5.57
CA GLU A 20 43.18 -21.39 -4.14
C GLU A 20 42.37 -20.48 -3.21
N SER A 21 42.07 -19.25 -3.63
CA SER A 21 41.24 -18.32 -2.84
C SER A 21 39.81 -18.82 -2.60
N VAL A 22 39.19 -19.57 -3.53
CA VAL A 22 37.79 -20.01 -3.38
C VAL A 22 37.63 -21.23 -2.46
N LYS A 23 38.74 -21.86 -2.06
CA LYS A 23 38.77 -22.94 -1.06
C LYS A 23 38.73 -22.40 0.37
N LYS A 24 39.11 -21.14 0.58
CA LYS A 24 39.25 -20.49 1.90
C LYS A 24 38.01 -19.72 2.37
N TYR A 25 36.86 -19.86 1.71
CA TYR A 25 35.64 -19.18 2.13
C TYR A 25 35.02 -19.82 3.39
N ASP A 26 34.61 -19.00 4.35
CA ASP A 26 33.95 -19.40 5.59
C ASP A 26 32.54 -19.96 5.36
N ASN A 27 32.16 -20.95 6.17
CA ASN A 27 30.84 -21.57 6.11
C ASN A 27 29.73 -20.56 6.42
N ILE A 28 28.55 -20.76 5.83
CA ILE A 28 27.37 -19.93 6.13
C ILE A 28 26.90 -20.21 7.56
N LYS A 29 26.98 -19.18 8.42
CA LYS A 29 26.45 -19.18 9.77
C LYS A 29 24.92 -19.24 9.74
N GLY A 30 24.33 -19.93 10.72
CA GLY A 30 22.89 -20.17 10.80
C GLY A 30 22.39 -21.39 10.02
N ILE A 31 23.18 -21.97 9.11
CA ILE A 31 22.77 -23.08 8.26
C ILE A 31 23.82 -24.19 8.28
N ASN A 32 23.41 -25.45 8.39
CA ASN A 32 24.30 -26.61 8.52
C ASN A 32 25.03 -26.98 7.20
N SER A 33 24.70 -26.33 6.07
CA SER A 33 25.29 -26.59 4.74
C SER A 33 25.52 -25.29 3.96
N ASN A 34 26.49 -25.30 3.03
CA ASN A 34 26.76 -24.17 2.11
C ASN A 34 26.04 -24.33 0.76
N LEU A 35 25.53 -25.52 0.47
CA LEU A 35 24.82 -25.90 -0.75
C LEU A 35 23.60 -26.71 -0.35
N LEU A 36 22.42 -26.33 -0.83
CA LEU A 36 21.22 -27.15 -0.74
C LEU A 36 20.34 -26.90 -1.96
N PHE A 37 19.81 -27.97 -2.53
CA PHE A 37 18.59 -27.97 -3.32
C PHE A 37 17.45 -28.49 -2.43
N PHE A 38 16.53 -27.61 -2.08
CA PHE A 38 15.32 -27.90 -1.33
C PHE A 38 14.25 -28.40 -2.32
N ASP A 39 13.99 -29.70 -2.31
CA ASP A 39 13.01 -30.33 -3.19
C ASP A 39 11.58 -30.17 -2.64
N HIS A 40 10.68 -29.61 -3.45
CA HIS A 40 9.27 -29.52 -3.13
C HIS A 40 8.38 -29.72 -4.36
N THR A 41 7.17 -30.23 -4.13
CA THR A 41 6.17 -30.48 -5.18
C THR A 41 4.97 -29.53 -5.11
N ALA A 42 5.09 -28.41 -4.38
CA ALA A 42 4.02 -27.42 -4.24
C ALA A 42 3.62 -26.81 -5.61
N GLU A 43 2.33 -26.76 -5.89
CA GLU A 43 1.79 -26.38 -7.21
C GLU A 43 2.09 -24.94 -7.63
N GLU A 44 2.15 -24.67 -8.95
CA GLU A 44 2.22 -23.30 -9.44
C GLU A 44 0.86 -22.61 -9.33
N ASN A 45 0.86 -21.33 -8.95
CA ASN A 45 -0.33 -20.50 -8.87
C ASN A 45 -0.70 -19.96 -10.27
N SER A 46 -1.90 -19.38 -10.37
CA SER A 46 -2.46 -18.87 -11.63
C SER A 46 -1.50 -17.95 -12.39
N THR A 47 -1.44 -18.13 -13.71
CA THR A 47 -0.62 -17.33 -14.62
C THR A 47 -0.97 -15.84 -14.53
N THR A 48 0.04 -14.96 -14.50
CA THR A 48 -0.16 -13.51 -14.61
C THR A 48 -0.60 -13.10 -16.02
N VAL A 49 -1.12 -11.87 -16.18
CA VAL A 49 -1.62 -11.34 -17.46
C VAL A 49 -0.58 -11.41 -18.60
N ASP A 50 0.72 -11.35 -18.26
CA ASP A 50 1.85 -11.46 -19.19
C ASP A 50 2.37 -12.90 -19.43
N GLY A 51 1.65 -13.93 -18.94
CA GLY A 51 2.06 -15.33 -19.11
C GLY A 51 3.09 -15.84 -18.09
N SER A 52 3.50 -15.01 -17.11
CA SER A 52 4.49 -15.39 -16.10
C SER A 52 3.93 -16.35 -15.04
N LYS A 53 4.83 -17.09 -14.38
CA LYS A 53 4.50 -18.12 -13.39
C LYS A 53 4.93 -17.69 -11.98
N ILE A 54 4.16 -18.17 -11.00
CA ILE A 54 4.30 -17.86 -9.57
C ILE A 54 4.16 -19.17 -8.79
N ASN A 55 4.95 -19.33 -7.73
CA ASN A 55 4.73 -20.32 -6.68
C ASN A 55 4.87 -19.61 -5.33
N THR A 56 3.73 -19.28 -4.73
CA THR A 56 3.66 -18.55 -3.46
C THR A 56 4.17 -19.38 -2.28
N ALA A 57 4.11 -20.72 -2.33
CA ALA A 57 4.69 -21.57 -1.28
C ALA A 57 6.23 -21.51 -1.29
N GLU A 58 6.81 -21.60 -2.49
CA GLU A 58 8.25 -21.40 -2.72
C GLU A 58 8.68 -19.96 -2.37
N ALA A 59 7.92 -18.95 -2.78
CA ALA A 59 8.22 -17.54 -2.50
C ALA A 59 8.25 -17.26 -0.99
N LYS A 60 7.31 -17.82 -0.22
CA LYS A 60 7.29 -17.72 1.25
C LYS A 60 8.52 -18.38 1.88
N LEU A 61 8.87 -19.61 1.46
CA LEU A 61 10.07 -20.32 1.94
C LEU A 61 11.35 -19.48 1.72
N VAL A 62 11.49 -18.91 0.52
CA VAL A 62 12.60 -18.03 0.15
C VAL A 62 12.65 -16.78 1.02
N VAL A 63 11.52 -16.09 1.24
CA VAL A 63 11.49 -14.86 2.05
C VAL A 63 11.77 -15.13 3.52
N GLU A 64 11.22 -16.19 4.12
CA GLU A 64 11.49 -16.52 5.53
C GLU A 64 12.96 -16.89 5.75
N LEU A 65 13.58 -17.62 4.81
CA LEU A 65 15.02 -17.90 4.86
C LEU A 65 15.87 -16.63 4.80
N VAL A 66 15.49 -15.67 3.96
CA VAL A 66 16.16 -14.38 3.85
C VAL A 66 16.06 -13.60 5.16
N LEU A 67 14.87 -13.51 5.75
CA LEU A 67 14.65 -12.83 7.02
C LEU A 67 15.39 -13.52 8.19
N TYR A 68 15.48 -14.85 8.18
CA TYR A 68 16.29 -15.61 9.13
C TYR A 68 17.79 -15.33 8.98
N LEU A 69 18.30 -15.26 7.74
CA LEU A 69 19.70 -14.95 7.46
C LEU A 69 20.09 -13.53 7.88
N LEU A 70 19.22 -12.53 7.66
CA LEU A 70 19.46 -11.17 8.14
C LEU A 70 19.54 -11.08 9.68
N LYS A 71 18.89 -11.99 10.40
CA LYS A 71 18.97 -12.13 11.86
C LYS A 71 20.20 -12.92 12.36
N GLN A 72 21.15 -13.26 11.48
CA GLN A 72 22.39 -13.94 11.87
C GLN A 72 23.52 -12.98 12.29
N ASP A 73 23.27 -11.67 12.31
CA ASP A 73 24.19 -10.59 12.74
C ASP A 73 25.54 -10.54 11.98
N VAL A 74 25.61 -11.21 10.82
CA VAL A 74 26.82 -11.32 9.98
C VAL A 74 26.53 -11.01 8.51
N TYR A 75 25.26 -10.87 8.14
CA TYR A 75 24.82 -10.64 6.76
C TYR A 75 24.00 -9.37 6.64
N SER A 76 24.45 -8.44 5.80
CA SER A 76 23.67 -7.27 5.40
C SER A 76 22.81 -7.58 4.17
N SER A 77 21.89 -6.66 3.82
CA SER A 77 21.12 -6.69 2.58
C SER A 77 21.98 -6.85 1.31
N LYS A 78 23.23 -6.36 1.35
CA LYS A 78 24.19 -6.43 0.22
C LYS A 78 24.86 -7.81 0.07
N ASN A 79 24.86 -8.66 1.11
CA ASN A 79 25.47 -9.98 1.06
C ASN A 79 24.55 -11.06 0.46
N ILE A 80 23.24 -10.78 0.36
CA ILE A 80 22.20 -11.73 -0.05
C ILE A 80 21.54 -11.21 -1.32
N VAL A 81 21.44 -12.06 -2.35
CA VAL A 81 20.66 -11.77 -3.56
C VAL A 81 19.68 -12.91 -3.80
N ILE A 82 18.42 -12.56 -4.05
CA ILE A 82 17.38 -13.50 -4.45
C ILE A 82 17.28 -13.48 -5.98
N LEU A 83 17.47 -14.63 -6.60
CA LEU A 83 17.34 -14.83 -8.05
C LEU A 83 16.13 -15.68 -8.37
N THR A 84 15.43 -15.35 -9.46
CA THR A 84 14.34 -16.17 -9.96
C THR A 84 14.27 -16.16 -11.49
N MET A 85 13.67 -17.22 -12.04
CA MET A 85 13.54 -17.47 -13.46
C MET A 85 12.28 -16.82 -14.08
N TYR A 86 11.38 -16.27 -13.25
CA TYR A 86 10.08 -15.73 -13.67
C TYR A 86 9.83 -14.33 -13.10
N LYS A 87 9.33 -13.42 -13.96
CA LYS A 87 9.00 -12.03 -13.60
C LYS A 87 7.84 -11.95 -12.59
N GLY A 88 6.83 -12.80 -12.72
CA GLY A 88 5.74 -12.92 -11.75
C GLY A 88 6.26 -13.31 -10.36
N GLN A 89 7.09 -14.35 -10.29
CA GLN A 89 7.74 -14.76 -9.03
C GLN A 89 8.63 -13.66 -8.43
N LEU A 90 9.32 -12.86 -9.25
CA LEU A 90 10.09 -11.70 -8.79
C LEU A 90 9.19 -10.65 -8.13
N MET A 91 8.03 -10.37 -8.71
CA MET A 91 7.05 -9.44 -8.13
C MET A 91 6.47 -10.00 -6.82
N GLU A 92 6.13 -11.28 -6.79
CA GLU A 92 5.57 -11.95 -5.60
C GLU A 92 6.56 -11.98 -4.43
N ILE A 93 7.83 -12.34 -4.67
CA ILE A 93 8.89 -12.30 -3.65
C ILE A 93 9.07 -10.87 -3.12
N ARG A 94 9.10 -9.85 -4.01
CA ARG A 94 9.19 -8.44 -3.60
C ARG A 94 7.98 -8.00 -2.77
N ARG A 95 6.78 -8.48 -3.09
CA ARG A 95 5.54 -8.19 -2.35
C ARG A 95 5.60 -8.76 -0.93
N ILE A 96 5.85 -10.07 -0.80
CA ILE A 96 5.93 -10.76 0.50
C ILE A 96 7.06 -10.18 1.36
N LEU A 97 8.23 -9.89 0.77
CA LEU A 97 9.36 -9.30 1.49
C LEU A 97 9.02 -7.90 2.03
N LYS A 98 8.33 -7.06 1.23
CA LYS A 98 7.85 -5.74 1.69
C LYS A 98 6.82 -5.87 2.82
N GLU A 99 5.83 -6.76 2.69
CA GLU A 99 4.78 -6.96 3.69
C GLU A 99 5.34 -7.42 5.05
N ARG A 100 6.33 -8.32 5.04
CA ARG A 100 7.00 -8.78 6.28
C ARG A 100 7.95 -7.73 6.85
N ALA A 101 8.59 -6.92 6.00
CA ALA A 101 9.38 -5.79 6.45
C ALA A 101 8.51 -4.71 7.10
N SER A 102 7.39 -4.32 6.47
CA SER A 102 6.47 -3.31 7.00
C SER A 102 5.84 -3.75 8.32
N ALA A 103 5.43 -5.02 8.45
CA ALA A 103 4.93 -5.57 9.71
C ALA A 103 5.96 -5.51 10.86
N SER A 104 7.27 -5.65 10.55
CA SER A 104 8.35 -5.50 11.53
C SER A 104 8.67 -4.03 11.84
N LEU A 105 8.46 -3.13 10.87
CA LEU A 105 8.63 -1.69 11.01
C LEU A 105 7.51 -1.04 11.83
N SER A 106 6.25 -1.48 11.69
CA SER A 106 5.12 -0.96 12.47
C SER A 106 5.38 -1.04 13.98
N GLN A 107 6.02 -2.11 14.46
CA GLN A 107 6.36 -2.26 15.87
C GLN A 107 7.40 -1.22 16.33
N LYS A 108 8.52 -1.07 15.61
CA LYS A 108 9.54 -0.04 15.92
C LYS A 108 9.03 1.39 15.73
N TYR A 109 8.09 1.61 14.81
CA TYR A 109 7.50 2.92 14.55
C TYR A 109 6.51 3.32 15.65
N LEU A 110 5.68 2.39 16.17
CA LEU A 110 4.88 2.65 17.37
C LEU A 110 5.75 2.92 18.60
N GLU A 111 6.82 2.15 18.81
CA GLU A 111 7.76 2.37 19.92
C GLU A 111 8.46 3.74 19.83
N HIS A 112 8.78 4.22 18.62
CA HIS A 112 9.34 5.55 18.40
C HIS A 112 8.29 6.67 18.60
N MET A 113 7.07 6.50 18.08
CA MET A 113 5.97 7.45 18.27
C MET A 113 5.61 7.60 19.74
N ASN A 114 5.54 6.51 20.50
CA ASN A 114 5.29 6.55 21.95
C ASN A 114 6.39 7.35 22.68
N LYS A 115 7.67 7.14 22.36
CA LYS A 115 8.79 7.93 22.92
C LYS A 115 8.75 9.41 22.51
N MET A 116 8.33 9.72 21.28
CA MET A 116 8.15 11.11 20.86
C MET A 116 6.98 11.78 21.59
N GLN A 117 5.91 11.05 21.87
CA GLN A 117 4.72 11.55 22.55
C GLN A 117 4.95 11.76 24.05
N GLU A 118 5.82 10.96 24.69
CA GLU A 118 6.35 11.24 26.03
C GLU A 118 7.20 12.53 26.05
N ASN A 119 8.11 12.68 25.09
CA ASN A 119 8.99 13.86 25.00
C ASN A 119 8.24 15.16 24.65
N LEU A 120 7.09 15.09 23.97
CA LEU A 120 6.29 16.27 23.62
C LEU A 120 5.60 16.94 24.82
N THR A 121 5.59 16.31 25.99
CA THR A 121 4.95 16.85 27.21
C THR A 121 5.90 17.67 28.10
N ARG A 122 7.07 18.08 27.57
CA ARG A 122 8.17 18.57 28.42
C ARG A 122 8.95 19.80 27.94
N VAL A 123 8.50 20.47 26.88
CA VAL A 123 9.03 21.78 26.45
C VAL A 123 7.88 22.67 25.98
N GLU A 124 7.29 23.39 26.92
CA GLU A 124 6.78 24.75 26.65
C GLU A 124 7.85 25.73 27.17
N ASP A 125 7.87 26.95 26.63
CA ASP A 125 8.81 28.05 26.93
C ASP A 125 10.26 27.89 26.42
N ASP A 126 10.51 28.18 25.14
CA ASP A 126 11.38 29.33 24.76
C ASP A 126 11.20 29.72 23.27
N ASP A 127 11.10 31.02 22.98
CA ASP A 127 10.96 31.58 21.63
C ASP A 127 12.35 31.91 21.03
N ASN A 128 12.75 31.27 19.93
CA ASN A 128 13.47 31.94 18.81
C ASN A 128 13.75 31.03 17.59
N SER A 129 13.48 31.61 16.41
CA SER A 129 14.09 31.42 15.08
C SER A 129 14.97 30.18 14.77
N GLU A 130 14.60 29.39 13.76
CA GLU A 130 15.04 29.58 12.35
C GLU A 130 14.26 28.63 11.40
N GLU A 131 14.05 29.06 10.15
CA GLU A 131 13.30 28.29 9.14
C GLU A 131 14.15 27.15 8.55
N GLY A 132 13.76 25.90 8.81
CA GLY A 132 14.38 24.71 8.21
C GLY A 132 13.56 24.13 7.06
N GLU A 133 14.13 24.05 5.85
CA GLU A 133 13.55 23.33 4.72
C GLU A 133 13.28 21.86 5.05
N ILE A 134 12.03 21.40 4.95
CA ILE A 134 11.69 19.98 5.08
C ILE A 134 11.75 19.30 3.71
N VAL A 135 12.85 18.58 3.48
CA VAL A 135 13.09 17.76 2.27
C VAL A 135 12.15 16.55 2.23
N GLN A 136 11.06 16.65 1.47
CA GLN A 136 10.12 15.54 1.24
C GLN A 136 10.59 14.58 0.12
N GLU A 137 11.67 13.82 0.34
CA GLU A 137 12.00 12.69 -0.56
C GLU A 137 12.66 11.45 0.09
N GLU A 138 13.16 11.51 1.33
CA GLU A 138 14.05 10.45 1.85
C GLU A 138 13.39 9.28 2.61
N ALA A 139 12.12 9.41 3.07
CA ALA A 139 11.49 8.38 3.91
C ALA A 139 11.21 7.05 3.19
N THR A 140 10.86 7.08 1.90
CA THR A 140 10.61 5.85 1.12
C THR A 140 11.87 5.27 0.46
N GLY A 141 12.91 6.09 0.27
CA GLY A 141 14.21 5.67 -0.26
C GLY A 141 15.02 4.80 0.70
N ASN A 142 14.85 4.96 2.02
CA ASN A 142 15.66 4.25 3.01
C ASN A 142 15.25 2.79 3.26
N ILE A 143 13.97 2.42 3.09
CA ILE A 143 13.50 1.04 3.32
C ILE A 143 14.06 0.06 2.27
N THR A 144 14.23 0.49 1.02
CA THR A 144 14.73 -0.38 -0.06
C THR A 144 16.21 -0.74 0.12
N ASN A 145 17.01 0.11 0.77
CA ASN A 145 18.42 -0.15 1.08
C ASN A 145 18.61 -1.23 2.17
N LEU A 146 17.61 -1.42 3.05
CA LEU A 146 17.62 -2.43 4.10
C LEU A 146 17.19 -3.83 3.62
N LEU A 147 16.62 -3.95 2.41
CA LEU A 147 16.13 -5.22 1.87
C LEU A 147 17.07 -5.81 0.81
N PRO A 148 17.31 -7.14 0.82
CA PRO A 148 18.08 -7.83 -0.20
C PRO A 148 17.57 -7.61 -1.63
N ARG A 149 18.50 -7.52 -2.59
CA ARG A 149 18.16 -7.36 -4.00
C ARG A 149 17.45 -8.61 -4.53
N VAL A 150 16.28 -8.41 -5.11
CA VAL A 150 15.53 -9.43 -5.85
C VAL A 150 15.65 -9.15 -7.34
N SER A 151 16.18 -10.09 -8.12
CA SER A 151 16.50 -9.90 -9.55
C SER A 151 16.07 -11.11 -10.38
N SER A 152 15.81 -10.91 -11.68
CA SER A 152 15.70 -12.04 -12.60
C SER A 152 17.09 -12.57 -12.93
N VAL A 153 17.17 -13.82 -13.40
CA VAL A 153 18.44 -14.41 -13.84
C VAL A 153 19.00 -13.70 -15.09
N ASP A 154 18.15 -13.14 -15.95
CA ASP A 154 18.61 -12.35 -17.11
C ASP A 154 19.18 -10.99 -16.67
N ASP A 155 18.55 -10.30 -15.71
CA ASP A 155 18.97 -8.98 -15.21
C ASP A 155 20.22 -9.03 -14.30
N PHE A 156 20.67 -10.22 -13.88
CA PHE A 156 21.82 -10.41 -12.98
C PHE A 156 23.05 -11.01 -13.69
N GLN A 157 23.12 -10.87 -15.02
CA GLN A 157 24.24 -11.37 -15.81
C GLN A 157 25.53 -10.57 -15.54
N GLY A 158 26.62 -11.29 -15.24
CA GLY A 158 27.95 -10.70 -15.00
C GLY A 158 28.23 -10.33 -13.54
N GLU A 159 27.22 -10.30 -12.68
CA GLU A 159 27.35 -10.02 -11.25
C GLU A 159 27.58 -11.30 -10.41
N GLU A 160 28.00 -11.17 -9.15
CA GLU A 160 28.14 -12.28 -8.18
C GLU A 160 27.86 -11.78 -6.75
N SER A 161 27.24 -12.61 -5.90
CA SER A 161 26.97 -12.30 -4.48
C SER A 161 27.56 -13.34 -3.52
N ASP A 162 27.69 -12.98 -2.24
CA ASP A 162 28.12 -13.89 -1.18
C ASP A 162 27.15 -15.06 -1.00
N ILE A 163 25.86 -14.75 -0.85
CA ILE A 163 24.77 -15.72 -0.75
C ILE A 163 23.78 -15.50 -1.90
N ILE A 164 23.47 -16.59 -2.61
CA ILE A 164 22.39 -16.63 -3.61
C ILE A 164 21.29 -17.55 -3.11
N ILE A 165 20.07 -17.05 -3.13
CA ILE A 165 18.85 -17.85 -2.96
C ILE A 165 18.12 -17.88 -4.30
N LEU A 166 17.96 -19.08 -4.87
CA LEU A 166 17.48 -19.30 -6.23
C LEU A 166 16.11 -19.97 -6.22
N SER A 167 15.11 -19.27 -6.75
CA SER A 167 13.71 -19.72 -6.88
C SER A 167 13.45 -20.24 -8.31
N LEU A 168 13.14 -21.53 -8.45
CA LEU A 168 12.93 -22.28 -9.69
C LEU A 168 11.46 -22.75 -9.87
N VAL A 169 10.56 -21.81 -10.18
CA VAL A 169 9.13 -22.12 -10.31
C VAL A 169 8.77 -22.86 -11.59
N ARG A 170 8.33 -24.12 -11.45
CA ARG A 170 7.03 -24.68 -11.93
C ARG A 170 6.78 -26.01 -11.24
N SER A 171 5.52 -26.38 -11.00
CA SER A 171 5.12 -27.70 -10.43
C SER A 171 3.63 -28.00 -10.63
N ASN A 172 3.17 -27.86 -11.87
CA ASN A 172 1.79 -28.01 -12.34
C ASN A 172 1.12 -29.34 -11.87
N ASP A 173 -0.21 -29.43 -11.71
CA ASP A 173 -1.23 -28.90 -12.62
C ASP A 173 -2.62 -28.63 -11.98
N ILE A 174 -3.29 -27.54 -12.36
CA ILE A 174 -4.63 -27.16 -11.87
C ILE A 174 -5.68 -27.63 -12.88
N GLN A 175 -5.98 -28.93 -12.85
CA GLN A 175 -7.10 -29.58 -13.54
C GLN A 175 -7.15 -29.42 -15.08
N THR A 176 -6.07 -29.79 -15.77
CA THR A 176 -6.05 -30.59 -17.03
C THR A 176 -7.05 -30.21 -18.14
N ASN A 177 -6.64 -29.80 -19.34
CA ASN A 177 -5.70 -30.51 -20.21
C ASN A 177 -4.82 -29.55 -21.05
N GLU A 178 -3.69 -30.07 -21.53
CA GLU A 178 -2.64 -29.43 -22.38
C GLU A 178 -1.41 -28.85 -21.64
N GLY A 179 -0.70 -29.68 -20.86
CA GLY A 179 0.48 -29.18 -20.15
C GLY A 179 1.48 -30.16 -19.52
N GLU A 180 1.55 -31.44 -19.93
CA GLU A 180 2.34 -32.49 -19.25
C GLU A 180 3.79 -32.07 -18.86
N GLY A 181 3.96 -31.63 -17.62
CA GLY A 181 5.25 -31.32 -16.99
C GLY A 181 6.15 -30.37 -17.79
N ASN A 182 5.62 -29.35 -18.48
CA ASN A 182 6.44 -28.42 -19.24
C ASN A 182 7.14 -27.38 -18.33
N ILE A 183 8.45 -27.54 -18.10
CA ILE A 183 9.27 -26.63 -17.29
C ILE A 183 9.59 -25.28 -17.98
N GLY A 184 9.19 -25.07 -19.23
CA GLY A 184 9.30 -23.79 -19.93
C GLY A 184 10.73 -23.23 -19.99
N PHE A 185 10.92 -22.00 -19.52
CA PHE A 185 12.22 -21.31 -19.51
C PHE A 185 13.28 -21.95 -18.62
N LEU A 186 12.89 -22.82 -17.68
CA LEU A 186 13.82 -23.55 -16.83
C LEU A 186 14.73 -24.50 -17.63
N LYS A 187 14.39 -24.87 -18.87
CA LYS A 187 15.23 -25.73 -19.73
C LYS A 187 16.38 -25.00 -20.43
N THR A 188 16.44 -23.66 -20.37
CA THR A 188 17.41 -22.87 -21.13
C THR A 188 18.81 -22.94 -20.51
N SER A 189 19.73 -23.67 -21.14
CA SER A 189 21.10 -23.93 -20.63
C SER A 189 21.86 -22.68 -20.21
N ASN A 190 21.74 -21.57 -20.96
CA ASN A 190 22.39 -20.31 -20.61
C ASN A 190 21.86 -19.73 -19.28
N ARG A 191 20.54 -19.80 -19.03
CA ARG A 191 19.95 -19.33 -17.77
C ARG A 191 20.31 -20.23 -16.59
N ILE A 192 20.29 -21.55 -16.79
CA ILE A 192 20.75 -22.52 -15.79
C ILE A 192 22.22 -22.22 -15.41
N CYS A 193 23.08 -22.02 -16.42
CA CYS A 193 24.48 -21.66 -16.22
C CYS A 193 24.64 -20.34 -15.46
N VAL A 194 23.95 -19.27 -15.88
CA VAL A 194 24.01 -17.97 -15.18
C VAL A 194 23.61 -18.17 -13.73
N ALA A 195 22.45 -18.75 -13.44
CA ALA A 195 21.94 -18.93 -12.08
C ALA A 195 22.89 -19.71 -11.16
N LEU A 196 23.42 -20.85 -11.62
CA LEU A 196 24.32 -21.71 -10.81
C LEU A 196 25.72 -21.11 -10.59
N THR A 197 26.10 -20.05 -11.31
CA THR A 197 27.44 -19.46 -11.24
C THR A 197 27.52 -18.17 -10.41
N ARG A 198 26.41 -17.65 -9.89
CA ARG A 198 26.38 -16.33 -9.20
C ARG A 198 26.87 -16.35 -7.74
N ALA A 199 26.98 -17.52 -7.11
CA ALA A 199 27.23 -17.67 -5.68
C ALA A 199 28.72 -17.75 -5.31
N LYS A 200 29.19 -16.92 -4.39
CA LYS A 200 30.56 -17.00 -3.84
C LYS A 200 30.67 -17.98 -2.68
N LYS A 201 29.87 -17.82 -1.62
CA LYS A 201 29.99 -18.53 -0.34
C LYS A 201 28.85 -19.51 -0.05
N GLY A 202 27.60 -19.15 -0.37
CA GLY A 202 26.39 -19.96 -0.09
C GLY A 202 25.41 -19.97 -1.26
N MET A 203 24.80 -21.13 -1.53
CA MET A 203 23.78 -21.28 -2.58
C MET A 203 22.64 -22.19 -2.12
N TYR A 204 21.43 -21.64 -2.07
CA TYR A 204 20.21 -22.35 -1.68
C TYR A 204 19.21 -22.29 -2.82
N ILE A 205 18.86 -23.45 -3.37
CA ILE A 205 18.00 -23.60 -4.54
C ILE A 205 16.67 -24.19 -4.09
N PHE A 206 15.55 -23.64 -4.54
CA PHE A 206 14.20 -24.13 -4.27
C PHE A 206 13.52 -24.49 -5.59
N GLY A 207 12.92 -25.69 -5.66
CA GLY A 207 12.15 -26.13 -6.81
C GLY A 207 11.82 -27.63 -6.76
N ASN A 208 11.38 -28.17 -7.89
CA ASN A 208 11.01 -29.59 -8.01
C ASN A 208 12.08 -30.36 -8.80
N ALA A 209 12.95 -31.08 -8.09
CA ALA A 209 14.08 -31.81 -8.65
C ALA A 209 13.63 -32.91 -9.61
N THR A 210 12.56 -33.64 -9.26
CA THR A 210 12.02 -34.74 -10.07
C THR A 210 11.51 -34.25 -11.41
N LEU A 211 10.75 -33.15 -11.42
CA LEU A 211 10.21 -32.54 -12.64
C LEU A 211 11.32 -31.95 -13.52
N LEU A 212 12.28 -31.24 -12.91
CA LEU A 212 13.42 -30.64 -13.61
C LEU A 212 14.31 -31.70 -14.27
N ALA A 213 14.70 -32.75 -13.53
CA ALA A 213 15.55 -33.83 -14.03
C ALA A 213 14.86 -34.62 -15.16
N LYS A 214 13.54 -34.87 -15.06
CA LYS A 214 12.77 -35.57 -16.12
C LYS A 214 12.67 -34.78 -17.43
N LYS A 215 12.87 -33.46 -17.42
CA LYS A 215 12.54 -32.55 -18.54
C LYS A 215 13.74 -31.76 -19.08
N SER A 216 14.95 -31.95 -18.53
CA SER A 216 16.19 -31.36 -19.04
C SER A 216 17.41 -32.17 -18.62
N ASP A 217 18.22 -32.60 -19.59
CA ASP A 217 19.46 -33.36 -19.34
C ASP A 217 20.47 -32.58 -18.50
N LEU A 218 20.51 -31.25 -18.65
CA LEU A 218 21.38 -30.41 -17.85
C LEU A 218 20.92 -30.40 -16.37
N TRP A 219 19.62 -30.28 -16.12
CA TRP A 219 19.10 -30.42 -14.75
C TRP A 219 19.30 -31.83 -14.22
N ASN A 220 19.11 -32.87 -15.02
CA ASN A 220 19.39 -34.26 -14.60
C ASN A 220 20.84 -34.43 -14.11
N ASN A 221 21.81 -33.87 -14.85
CA ASN A 221 23.21 -33.85 -14.44
C ASN A 221 23.47 -33.04 -13.15
N VAL A 222 22.84 -31.88 -13.01
CA VAL A 222 22.94 -31.02 -11.81
C VAL A 222 22.35 -31.72 -10.58
N ILE A 223 21.13 -32.26 -10.67
CA ILE A 223 20.45 -33.02 -9.61
C ILE A 223 21.23 -34.28 -9.24
N SER A 224 21.74 -35.04 -10.23
CA SER A 224 22.60 -36.20 -9.99
C SER A 224 23.90 -35.85 -9.27
N THR A 225 24.43 -34.62 -9.47
CA THR A 225 25.61 -34.13 -8.77
C THR A 225 25.27 -33.70 -7.34
N LEU A 226 24.15 -33.01 -7.14
CA LEU A 226 23.63 -32.64 -5.82
C LEU A 226 23.32 -33.87 -4.95
N GLN A 227 22.76 -34.94 -5.53
CA GLN A 227 22.53 -36.21 -4.84
C GLN A 227 23.85 -36.84 -4.35
N LYS A 228 24.89 -36.89 -5.22
CA LYS A 228 26.22 -37.41 -4.85
C LYS A 228 26.90 -36.58 -3.77
N ASP A 229 26.67 -35.27 -3.77
CA ASP A 229 27.21 -34.34 -2.79
C ASP A 229 26.37 -34.26 -1.49
N ASN A 230 25.32 -35.07 -1.33
CA ASN A 230 24.33 -35.03 -0.24
C ASN A 230 23.72 -33.63 -0.03
N ALA A 231 23.48 -32.91 -1.13
CA ALA A 231 22.98 -31.55 -1.18
C ALA A 231 21.59 -31.43 -1.83
N LEU A 232 20.83 -32.53 -1.90
CA LEU A 232 19.42 -32.57 -2.30
C LEU A 232 18.61 -33.14 -1.12
N ASP A 233 17.64 -32.37 -0.59
CA ASP A 233 16.79 -32.82 0.52
C ASP A 233 15.43 -32.09 0.49
N THR A 234 14.42 -32.63 1.17
CA THR A 234 13.08 -32.00 1.37
C THR A 234 13.00 -31.21 2.68
N LYS A 235 14.14 -31.00 3.34
CA LYS A 235 14.29 -30.24 4.58
C LYS A 235 15.52 -29.34 4.53
N LEU A 236 15.46 -28.23 5.25
CA LEU A 236 16.59 -27.33 5.51
C LEU A 236 16.97 -27.43 6.99
N GLU A 237 18.23 -27.74 7.27
CA GLU A 237 18.76 -27.81 8.64
C GLU A 237 19.46 -26.50 9.02
N LEU A 238 18.83 -25.75 9.92
CA LEU A 238 19.39 -24.55 10.54
C LEU A 238 20.19 -24.93 11.78
N CYS A 239 21.24 -24.18 12.09
CA CYS A 239 22.07 -24.37 13.28
C CYS A 239 22.15 -23.06 14.09
N CYS A 240 21.97 -23.15 15.41
CA CYS A 240 22.03 -21.97 16.26
C CYS A 240 23.50 -21.57 16.54
N GLN A 241 23.86 -20.30 16.34
CA GLN A 241 25.22 -19.83 16.60
C GLN A 241 25.59 -19.88 18.09
N ASN A 242 24.64 -19.57 19.00
CA ASN A 242 24.87 -19.64 20.45
C ASN A 242 24.79 -21.09 20.99
N HIS A 243 24.11 -21.99 20.26
CA HIS A 243 23.89 -23.37 20.66
C HIS A 243 24.18 -24.32 19.48
N PRO A 244 25.46 -24.57 19.13
CA PRO A 244 25.82 -25.30 17.90
C PRO A 244 25.23 -26.71 17.79
N ASP A 245 25.02 -27.39 18.92
CA ASP A 245 24.39 -28.72 18.99
C ASP A 245 22.88 -28.69 18.69
N THR A 246 22.24 -27.51 18.77
CA THR A 246 20.80 -27.34 18.56
C THR A 246 20.52 -27.07 17.08
N LYS A 247 19.99 -28.08 16.41
CA LYS A 247 19.58 -28.03 15.00
C LYS A 247 18.06 -27.90 14.87
N THR A 248 17.61 -27.00 14.01
CA THR A 248 16.18 -26.84 13.69
C THR A 248 15.93 -27.30 12.26
N VAL A 249 14.94 -28.18 12.08
CA VAL A 249 14.57 -28.72 10.76
C VAL A 249 13.36 -27.98 10.21
N ILE A 250 13.53 -27.31 9.08
CA ILE A 250 12.49 -26.58 8.35
C ILE A 250 12.00 -27.42 7.17
N ARG A 251 10.68 -27.59 7.02
CA ARG A 251 10.06 -28.24 5.84
C ARG A 251 9.09 -27.34 5.08
N LYS A 252 8.60 -26.28 5.72
CA LYS A 252 7.69 -25.30 5.12
C LYS A 252 7.89 -23.93 5.75
N ALA A 253 7.39 -22.88 5.10
CA ALA A 253 7.57 -21.50 5.54
C ALA A 253 7.11 -21.26 6.99
N GLU A 254 6.02 -21.93 7.42
CA GLU A 254 5.49 -21.78 8.77
C GLU A 254 6.45 -22.30 9.86
N ASP A 255 7.40 -23.18 9.54
CA ASP A 255 8.33 -23.76 10.51
C ASP A 255 9.39 -22.75 10.99
N PHE A 256 9.62 -21.66 10.25
CA PHE A 256 10.48 -20.57 10.70
C PHE A 256 9.99 -19.88 11.98
N ARG A 257 8.74 -20.11 12.41
CA ARG A 257 8.23 -19.73 13.74
C ARG A 257 9.04 -20.32 14.91
N LEU A 258 9.78 -21.41 14.66
CA LEU A 258 10.68 -22.05 15.65
C LEU A 258 12.00 -21.28 15.85
N VAL A 259 12.32 -20.36 14.94
CA VAL A 259 13.56 -19.56 14.89
C VAL A 259 13.23 -18.08 14.62
N SER A 260 12.08 -17.60 15.12
CA SER A 260 11.57 -16.25 14.87
C SER A 260 12.60 -15.15 15.19
N ASP A 261 13.40 -15.38 16.22
CA ASP A 261 14.34 -14.41 16.79
C ASP A 261 15.78 -14.67 16.29
N GLY A 262 15.96 -15.48 15.24
CA GLY A 262 17.25 -15.76 14.60
C GLY A 262 18.10 -16.86 15.25
N GLY A 263 17.90 -17.16 16.54
CA GLY A 263 18.54 -18.28 17.21
C GLY A 263 17.67 -19.54 17.26
N CYS A 264 17.50 -20.14 18.44
CA CYS A 264 16.75 -21.40 18.62
C CYS A 264 15.69 -21.30 19.72
N SER A 265 14.97 -22.40 19.94
CA SER A 265 13.84 -22.46 20.87
C SER A 265 14.23 -22.45 22.36
N ARG A 266 15.51 -22.60 22.72
CA ARG A 266 16.01 -22.46 24.12
C ARG A 266 15.75 -21.04 24.66
N PRO A 267 15.63 -20.83 25.98
CA PRO A 267 15.64 -19.49 26.55
C PRO A 267 16.96 -18.77 26.23
N CYS A 268 16.97 -17.44 26.25
CA CYS A 268 18.21 -16.69 26.19
C CYS A 268 18.92 -16.73 27.55
N GLU A 269 20.22 -17.01 27.55
CA GLU A 269 21.05 -17.15 28.77
C GLU A 269 21.81 -15.85 29.13
N VAL A 270 21.58 -14.76 28.37
CA VAL A 270 22.19 -13.43 28.59
C VAL A 270 21.45 -12.68 29.69
N GLN A 271 22.20 -12.08 30.63
CA GLN A 271 21.68 -11.11 31.60
C GLN A 271 21.66 -9.71 30.99
N LEU A 272 20.54 -9.00 31.19
CA LEU A 272 20.38 -7.58 30.86
C LEU A 272 21.10 -6.71 31.92
N GLU A 273 21.29 -5.42 31.67
CA GLU A 273 21.96 -4.48 32.60
C GLU A 273 21.33 -4.43 33.99
N CYS A 274 20.03 -4.76 34.11
CA CYS A 274 19.33 -4.90 35.39
C CYS A 274 19.69 -6.15 36.22
N GLY A 275 20.53 -7.04 35.69
CA GLY A 275 20.87 -8.34 36.31
C GLY A 275 19.88 -9.48 36.06
N HIS A 276 18.68 -9.19 35.53
CA HIS A 276 17.71 -10.23 35.15
C HIS A 276 18.07 -10.89 33.82
N GLY A 277 17.71 -12.17 33.66
CA GLY A 277 17.86 -12.88 32.39
C GLY A 277 16.94 -12.32 31.31
N CYS A 278 17.40 -12.35 30.06
CA CYS A 278 16.61 -11.90 28.90
C CYS A 278 15.33 -12.74 28.74
N PRO A 279 14.13 -12.11 28.65
CA PRO A 279 12.84 -12.81 28.57
C PRO A 279 12.55 -13.47 27.21
N ARG A 280 13.44 -13.31 26.22
CA ARG A 280 13.26 -13.85 24.86
C ARG A 280 13.81 -15.26 24.72
N ARG A 281 13.44 -15.94 23.63
CA ARG A 281 14.15 -17.16 23.19
C ARG A 281 15.55 -16.78 22.72
N CYS A 282 16.43 -17.75 22.57
CA CYS A 282 17.79 -17.53 22.10
C CYS A 282 17.79 -16.73 20.78
N HIS A 283 18.42 -15.56 20.79
CA HIS A 283 18.57 -14.64 19.66
C HIS A 283 20.02 -14.17 19.50
N LEU A 284 20.28 -13.40 18.45
CA LEU A 284 21.60 -12.84 18.13
C LEU A 284 21.49 -11.30 18.12
N GLY A 285 22.31 -10.64 18.93
CA GLY A 285 22.32 -9.17 19.06
C GLY A 285 21.13 -8.57 19.81
N TYR A 286 21.09 -7.24 19.87
CA TYR A 286 19.96 -6.39 20.31
C TYR A 286 19.43 -6.58 21.74
N HIS A 287 20.23 -7.07 22.68
CA HIS A 287 19.82 -7.12 24.10
C HIS A 287 19.53 -5.73 24.68
N ASP A 288 20.22 -4.71 24.17
CA ASP A 288 20.05 -3.29 24.52
C ASP A 288 18.66 -2.74 24.13
N GLU A 289 17.97 -3.38 23.18
CA GLU A 289 16.59 -3.06 22.79
C GLU A 289 15.55 -3.85 23.63
N VAL A 290 15.96 -4.83 24.45
CA VAL A 290 15.04 -5.71 25.19
C VAL A 290 14.67 -5.11 26.55
N VAL A 291 13.46 -4.56 26.63
CA VAL A 291 12.86 -4.11 27.90
C VAL A 291 12.65 -5.29 28.86
N CYS A 292 13.15 -5.16 30.09
CA CYS A 292 12.97 -6.16 31.12
C CYS A 292 11.59 -6.01 31.80
N PRO A 293 10.79 -7.09 31.93
CA PRO A 293 9.46 -7.03 32.55
C PRO A 293 9.50 -6.99 34.10
N HIS A 294 10.67 -7.03 34.73
CA HIS A 294 10.78 -6.97 36.19
C HIS A 294 10.65 -5.52 36.72
N PRO A 295 10.09 -5.34 37.94
CA PRO A 295 9.95 -4.02 38.56
C PRO A 295 11.31 -3.37 38.84
N CYS A 296 11.35 -2.04 38.79
CA CYS A 296 12.55 -1.26 39.07
C CYS A 296 12.88 -1.29 40.57
N ALA A 297 14.06 -1.80 40.92
CA ALA A 297 14.51 -1.95 42.31
C ALA A 297 15.05 -0.63 42.94
N LYS A 298 14.99 0.50 42.23
CA LYS A 298 15.48 1.80 42.73
C LYS A 298 14.49 2.41 43.71
N THR A 299 15.01 3.04 44.76
CA THR A 299 14.25 3.86 45.73
C THR A 299 14.63 5.33 45.58
N TYR A 300 13.65 6.23 45.66
CA TYR A 300 13.88 7.68 45.63
C TYR A 300 14.57 8.15 46.91
N GLU A 301 15.66 8.91 46.81
CA GLU A 301 16.36 9.42 48.01
C GLU A 301 15.51 10.43 48.81
N SER A 302 14.69 11.24 48.12
CA SER A 302 13.87 12.30 48.71
C SER A 302 12.68 11.78 49.53
N CYS A 303 12.03 10.69 49.10
CA CYS A 303 10.81 10.16 49.74
C CYS A 303 10.88 8.68 50.15
N ARG A 304 11.98 7.98 49.85
CA ARG A 304 12.25 6.57 50.18
C ARG A 304 11.27 5.53 49.60
N HIS A 305 10.33 5.92 48.75
CA HIS A 305 9.47 4.98 48.03
C HIS A 305 10.27 4.21 46.97
N THR A 306 9.89 2.96 46.73
CA THR A 306 10.34 2.14 45.60
C THR A 306 9.67 2.60 44.30
N CYS A 307 10.41 2.60 43.20
CA CYS A 307 9.85 2.92 41.88
C CYS A 307 8.72 1.95 41.50
N SER A 308 7.60 2.49 41.00
CA SER A 308 6.40 1.74 40.57
C SER A 308 6.53 1.12 39.17
N GLN A 309 7.50 1.57 38.38
CA GLN A 309 7.66 1.21 36.97
C GLN A 309 8.51 -0.07 36.78
N VAL A 310 8.39 -0.71 35.62
CA VAL A 310 9.33 -1.75 35.19
C VAL A 310 10.73 -1.15 34.93
N TYR A 311 11.77 -2.00 34.87
CA TYR A 311 13.12 -1.52 34.65
C TYR A 311 13.26 -0.77 33.31
N HIS A 312 13.59 0.52 33.39
CA HIS A 312 13.55 1.49 32.29
C HIS A 312 14.94 1.97 31.83
N GLY A 313 16.04 1.33 32.27
CA GLY A 313 17.42 1.54 31.78
C GLY A 313 18.11 2.86 32.16
N SER A 314 17.37 3.94 32.45
CA SER A 314 17.95 5.25 32.77
C SER A 314 18.65 5.31 34.14
N SER A 315 19.63 6.21 34.25
CA SER A 315 20.32 6.56 35.50
C SER A 315 19.34 7.03 36.58
N GLU A 316 18.37 7.86 36.20
CA GLU A 316 17.36 8.44 37.08
C GLU A 316 15.99 7.79 36.86
N CYS A 317 15.17 7.71 37.92
CA CYS A 317 13.78 7.26 37.84
C CYS A 317 12.83 8.43 37.53
N PRO A 318 11.66 8.17 36.90
CA PRO A 318 10.58 9.15 36.79
C PRO A 318 10.16 9.70 38.16
N PRO A 319 9.51 10.87 38.27
CA PRO A 319 9.03 11.40 39.54
C PRO A 319 8.17 10.41 40.34
N CYS A 320 8.20 10.49 41.67
CA CYS A 320 7.48 9.55 42.54
C CYS A 320 5.96 9.73 42.49
N GLU A 321 5.26 8.74 41.93
CA GLU A 321 3.78 8.67 41.79
C GLU A 321 3.08 8.01 42.99
N THR A 322 3.83 7.48 43.97
CA THR A 322 3.24 6.88 45.19
C THR A 322 2.32 7.86 45.91
N LEU A 323 1.08 7.45 46.17
CA LEU A 323 0.09 8.24 46.90
C LEU A 323 0.48 8.35 48.38
N VAL A 324 0.45 9.57 48.90
CA VAL A 324 0.70 9.89 50.30
C VAL A 324 -0.27 10.95 50.80
N PHE A 325 -0.63 10.88 52.07
CA PHE A 325 -1.41 11.94 52.72
C PHE A 325 -0.51 13.15 52.99
N LYS A 326 -0.85 14.31 52.40
CA LYS A 326 -0.21 15.59 52.72
C LYS A 326 -1.21 16.53 53.37
N THR A 327 -0.76 17.24 54.39
CA THR A 327 -1.56 18.25 55.10
C THR A 327 -1.34 19.61 54.43
N PHE A 328 -2.44 20.30 54.08
CA PHE A 328 -2.35 21.63 53.47
C PHE A 328 -2.06 22.69 54.56
N PRO A 329 -1.04 23.56 54.38
CA PRO A 329 -0.60 24.47 55.45
C PRO A 329 -1.67 25.46 55.95
N GLU A 330 -2.57 25.92 55.08
CA GLU A 330 -3.49 27.03 55.38
C GLU A 330 -4.80 26.58 56.04
N CYS A 331 -5.26 25.36 55.77
CA CYS A 331 -6.56 24.83 56.23
C CYS A 331 -6.45 23.58 57.10
N GLY A 332 -5.26 22.96 57.21
CA GLY A 332 -5.01 21.81 58.07
C GLY A 332 -5.68 20.49 57.66
N HIS A 333 -6.44 20.46 56.56
CA HIS A 333 -6.97 19.19 56.03
C HIS A 333 -5.85 18.34 55.43
N SER A 334 -6.05 17.03 55.35
CA SER A 334 -5.09 16.10 54.73
C SER A 334 -5.74 15.38 53.57
N GLN A 335 -5.08 15.41 52.40
CA GLN A 335 -5.55 14.77 51.18
C GLN A 335 -4.52 13.74 50.71
N GLU A 336 -5.00 12.63 50.17
CA GLU A 336 -4.18 11.65 49.47
C GLU A 336 -3.81 12.19 48.08
N MET A 337 -2.51 12.32 47.81
CA MET A 337 -1.99 12.88 46.56
C MET A 337 -0.63 12.28 46.21
N GLU A 338 -0.22 12.37 44.94
CA GLU A 338 1.10 11.88 44.50
C GLU A 338 2.24 12.54 45.29
N CYS A 339 3.26 11.75 45.65
CA CYS A 339 4.37 12.21 46.46
C CYS A 339 5.14 13.40 45.84
N ARG A 340 5.16 13.53 44.51
CA ARG A 340 5.79 14.68 43.81
C ARG A 340 5.04 16.01 43.97
N THR A 341 3.73 15.99 44.24
CA THR A 341 2.87 17.18 44.11
C THR A 341 2.86 17.99 45.41
N GLU A 342 3.15 19.29 45.35
CA GLU A 342 3.09 20.18 46.51
C GLU A 342 1.65 20.60 46.84
N PRO A 343 1.25 20.68 48.12
CA PRO A 343 -0.06 21.19 48.52
C PRO A 343 -0.12 22.72 48.38
N LYS A 344 -0.47 23.20 47.18
CA LYS A 344 -0.72 24.62 46.89
C LYS A 344 -2.13 25.02 47.34
N SER A 345 -2.29 26.23 47.86
CA SER A 345 -3.58 26.75 48.32
C SER A 345 -4.57 26.90 47.17
N VAL A 346 -5.83 26.54 47.43
CA VAL A 346 -6.91 26.65 46.45
C VAL A 346 -7.44 28.09 46.50
N GLU A 347 -7.25 28.85 45.42
CA GLU A 347 -7.79 30.21 45.34
C GLU A 347 -9.32 30.18 45.50
N SER A 348 -9.82 31.05 46.38
CA SER A 348 -11.18 30.98 46.89
C SER A 348 -12.22 31.44 45.88
N PHE A 349 -12.94 30.51 45.25
CA PHE A 349 -14.25 30.79 44.68
C PHE A 349 -15.34 30.59 45.75
N ALA A 350 -15.82 31.70 46.31
CA ALA A 350 -16.92 31.70 47.26
C ALA A 350 -18.27 31.55 46.55
N LEU A 351 -19.09 30.57 46.95
CA LEU A 351 -20.56 30.63 46.77
C LEU A 351 -21.31 29.64 47.70
N TRP A 352 -21.88 30.24 48.76
CA TRP A 352 -23.15 29.89 49.43
C TRP A 352 -23.23 28.73 50.44
N SER A 353 -23.77 29.08 51.60
CA SER A 353 -24.28 28.21 52.67
C SER A 353 -25.66 27.65 52.33
N TYR A 354 -25.94 26.36 52.60
CA TYR A 354 -27.10 25.90 53.38
C TYR A 354 -27.05 24.36 53.65
N ASP A 355 -27.34 24.01 54.90
CA ASP A 355 -27.90 22.75 55.43
C ASP A 355 -27.38 21.34 55.03
N HIS A 356 -26.39 20.90 55.81
CA HIS A 356 -26.25 19.54 56.40
C HIS A 356 -26.66 18.30 55.58
N PHE A 357 -25.69 17.73 54.86
CA PHE A 357 -25.51 16.27 54.75
C PHE A 357 -24.06 15.91 55.15
N ALA A 358 -23.87 14.77 55.83
CA ALA A 358 -22.56 14.25 56.18
C ALA A 358 -22.26 13.00 55.34
N VAL A 359 -21.48 13.17 54.26
CA VAL A 359 -20.94 12.08 53.45
C VAL A 359 -19.52 11.78 53.95
N SER A 360 -19.24 10.53 54.32
CA SER A 360 -17.86 10.12 54.65
C SER A 360 -17.04 9.86 53.38
N SER A 361 -15.71 9.96 53.49
CA SER A 361 -14.74 9.88 52.38
C SER A 361 -14.62 8.53 51.66
N ARG A 362 -15.63 7.65 51.76
CA ARG A 362 -15.70 6.32 51.12
C ARG A 362 -17.09 6.01 50.54
N SER A 363 -17.83 7.02 50.07
CA SER A 363 -19.07 6.84 49.29
C SER A 363 -20.12 5.96 49.98
N ARG A 364 -20.67 6.43 51.11
CA ARG A 364 -21.64 5.69 51.93
C ARG A 364 -22.83 6.57 52.32
N ILE A 365 -24.04 6.00 52.25
CA ILE A 365 -25.31 6.62 52.65
C ILE A 365 -25.89 5.83 53.83
N LEU A 366 -26.42 6.54 54.81
CA LEU A 366 -27.07 5.98 55.99
C LEU A 366 -28.59 6.03 55.81
N LEU A 367 -29.26 4.88 55.84
CA LEU A 367 -30.72 4.78 55.85
C LEU A 367 -31.19 4.12 57.14
N LEU A 368 -32.22 4.71 57.77
CA LEU A 368 -32.96 4.13 58.88
C LEU A 368 -33.99 3.13 58.33
N GLN A 369 -34.10 1.96 58.96
CA GLN A 369 -35.12 0.98 58.60
C GLN A 369 -36.54 1.50 58.92
N GLY A 370 -37.30 1.80 57.87
CA GLY A 370 -38.72 2.15 57.94
C GLY A 370 -39.45 1.70 56.67
N SER A 371 -40.67 1.18 56.81
CA SER A 371 -41.49 0.72 55.69
C SER A 371 -41.92 1.88 54.78
N MET A 372 -41.76 1.72 53.46
CA MET A 372 -42.21 2.70 52.46
C MET A 372 -43.75 2.87 52.46
N PRO A 373 -44.26 4.09 52.22
CA PRO A 373 -45.68 4.31 51.91
C PRO A 373 -46.02 3.96 50.45
N GLU A 374 -47.23 3.45 50.23
CA GLU A 374 -47.65 2.71 49.01
C GLU A 374 -47.93 3.55 47.74
N ASN A 375 -47.44 4.79 47.60
CA ASN A 375 -47.85 5.68 46.49
C ASN A 375 -46.66 6.32 45.71
N PRO A 376 -46.39 5.93 44.44
CA PRO A 376 -45.12 6.24 43.76
C PRO A 376 -44.91 7.68 43.25
N LEU A 377 -45.91 8.57 43.31
CA LEU A 377 -45.93 9.82 42.54
C LEU A 377 -45.57 11.10 43.33
N ARG A 378 -44.99 10.99 44.54
CA ARG A 378 -44.56 12.15 45.35
C ARG A 378 -43.19 11.98 45.99
N MET A 379 -42.13 12.03 45.18
CA MET A 379 -40.72 12.12 45.64
C MET A 379 -39.88 13.02 44.73
N TRP A 380 -40.13 14.33 44.79
CA TRP A 380 -39.33 15.38 44.11
C TRP A 380 -39.01 16.58 45.04
N THR A 381 -38.97 16.35 46.35
CA THR A 381 -38.38 17.25 47.37
C THR A 381 -37.90 16.40 48.56
N PRO A 382 -36.83 16.79 49.28
CA PRO A 382 -36.36 16.05 50.45
C PRO A 382 -37.28 16.28 51.66
N MET A 383 -37.69 15.21 52.32
CA MET A 383 -38.50 15.28 53.54
C MET A 383 -37.61 15.04 54.77
N PRO A 384 -37.43 16.03 55.68
CA PRO A 384 -36.60 15.87 56.86
C PRO A 384 -37.40 15.37 58.06
N ARG A 385 -36.83 14.46 58.89
CA ARG A 385 -37.22 14.32 60.31
C ARG A 385 -36.15 13.66 61.21
N ILE A 386 -35.32 14.53 61.78
CA ILE A 386 -34.92 14.62 63.20
C ILE A 386 -34.50 13.33 63.94
N CYS A 387 -33.20 13.23 64.21
CA CYS A 387 -32.58 13.04 65.53
C CYS A 387 -33.40 12.35 66.65
N ASP A 388 -33.07 11.09 66.92
CA ASP A 388 -33.14 10.50 68.27
C ASP A 388 -31.79 9.82 68.56
N GLY A 389 -31.25 10.01 69.76
CA GLY A 389 -29.96 9.46 70.17
C GLY A 389 -29.96 7.95 70.38
N ASN A 390 -31.15 7.31 70.39
CA ASN A 390 -31.33 5.89 70.69
C ASN A 390 -31.62 5.00 69.46
N THR A 391 -31.66 5.54 68.23
CA THR A 391 -31.96 4.76 67.00
C THR A 391 -30.73 4.44 66.13
N LEU A 392 -29.54 4.44 66.74
CA LEU A 392 -28.27 4.12 66.06
C LEU A 392 -28.06 2.62 65.76
N GLU A 393 -28.81 1.72 66.39
CA GLU A 393 -28.55 0.27 66.31
C GLU A 393 -28.96 -0.41 64.99
N ASN A 394 -29.75 0.25 64.12
CA ASN A 394 -30.24 -0.31 62.85
C ASN A 394 -29.96 0.61 61.64
N ILE A 395 -28.75 1.18 61.59
CA ILE A 395 -28.26 1.86 60.38
C ILE A 395 -27.57 0.82 59.49
N THR A 396 -28.18 0.49 58.35
CA THR A 396 -27.53 -0.38 57.35
C THR A 396 -26.57 0.43 56.50
N GLU A 397 -25.31 0.02 56.49
CA GLU A 397 -24.23 0.68 55.75
C GLU A 397 -24.26 0.23 54.28
N ILE A 398 -24.76 1.10 53.39
CA ILE A 398 -24.83 0.82 51.96
C ILE A 398 -23.50 1.21 51.31
N SER A 399 -22.83 0.22 50.71
CA SER A 399 -21.66 0.43 49.86
C SER A 399 -22.10 1.03 48.52
N LEU A 400 -21.44 2.08 48.04
CA LEU A 400 -21.59 2.57 46.66
C LEU A 400 -20.37 2.07 45.85
N ALA A 401 -20.25 0.75 45.70
CA ALA A 401 -19.11 0.13 45.04
C ALA A 401 -19.39 -0.03 43.54
N GLU A 402 -18.44 0.31 42.68
CA GLU A 402 -18.68 0.46 41.24
C GLU A 402 -19.00 -0.83 40.44
N PHE A 403 -19.12 -1.98 41.11
CA PHE A 403 -19.00 -3.31 40.49
C PHE A 403 -20.12 -4.31 40.78
N GLU A 404 -21.06 -4.02 41.69
CA GLU A 404 -22.15 -4.98 42.00
C GLU A 404 -23.45 -4.65 41.24
N GLU A 405 -23.92 -5.60 40.42
CA GLU A 405 -25.20 -5.47 39.68
C GLU A 405 -26.41 -5.27 40.61
N THR A 406 -26.28 -5.70 41.87
CA THR A 406 -27.28 -5.63 42.95
C THR A 406 -27.43 -4.28 43.62
N ASP A 407 -26.54 -3.30 43.34
CA ASP A 407 -26.63 -1.98 43.96
C ASP A 407 -27.89 -1.21 43.49
N ARG A 408 -28.65 -0.69 44.46
CA ARG A 408 -29.92 0.01 44.21
C ARG A 408 -29.74 1.47 43.82
N PHE A 409 -28.62 2.07 44.20
CA PHE A 409 -28.32 3.49 43.98
C PHE A 409 -26.95 3.67 43.36
N TYR A 410 -26.84 4.61 42.41
CA TYR A 410 -25.60 4.93 41.71
C TYR A 410 -25.32 6.43 41.79
N GLN A 411 -24.06 6.81 41.99
CA GLN A 411 -23.61 8.20 42.02
C GLN A 411 -22.87 8.55 40.72
N LEU A 412 -23.30 9.59 40.02
CA LEU A 412 -22.55 10.12 38.86
C LEU A 412 -21.24 10.77 39.35
N GLN A 413 -20.09 10.37 38.81
CA GLN A 413 -18.80 10.96 39.18
C GLN A 413 -18.73 12.45 38.77
N ASP A 414 -19.19 12.79 37.56
CA ASP A 414 -19.09 14.15 36.99
C ASP A 414 -19.85 15.23 37.78
N CYS A 415 -20.83 14.87 38.61
CA CYS A 415 -21.68 15.83 39.33
C CYS A 415 -22.14 15.40 40.74
N SER A 416 -21.66 14.26 41.24
CA SER A 416 -21.98 13.69 42.56
C SER A 416 -23.46 13.45 42.89
N HIS A 417 -24.37 13.57 41.91
CA HIS A 417 -25.80 13.28 42.11
C HIS A 417 -26.08 11.78 42.18
N LEU A 418 -27.01 11.39 43.06
CA LEU A 418 -27.41 10.00 43.30
C LEU A 418 -28.74 9.67 42.61
N PHE A 419 -28.82 8.51 41.98
CA PHE A 419 -30.00 8.01 41.27
C PHE A 419 -30.37 6.60 41.68
N GLU A 420 -31.65 6.25 41.62
CA GLU A 420 -32.09 4.84 41.64
C GLU A 420 -31.67 4.18 40.32
N VAL A 421 -30.96 3.06 40.42
CA VAL A 421 -30.29 2.38 39.29
C VAL A 421 -31.26 2.07 38.15
N SER A 422 -32.42 1.48 38.43
CA SER A 422 -33.41 1.11 37.40
C SER A 422 -33.92 2.31 36.58
N ARG A 423 -33.94 3.50 37.17
CA ARG A 423 -34.33 4.74 36.47
C ARG A 423 -33.17 5.30 35.64
N LEU A 424 -31.95 5.21 36.18
CA LEU A 424 -30.75 5.67 35.48
C LEU A 424 -30.43 4.76 34.28
N ASP A 425 -30.62 3.45 34.42
CA ASP A 425 -30.56 2.47 33.32
C ASP A 425 -31.57 2.88 32.22
N THR A 426 -32.85 3.04 32.57
CA THR A 426 -33.91 3.48 31.63
C THR A 426 -33.60 4.80 30.91
N TRP A 427 -32.93 5.74 31.59
CA TRP A 427 -32.55 7.03 31.02
C TRP A 427 -31.26 7.00 30.19
N MET A 428 -30.32 6.13 30.52
CA MET A 428 -29.12 5.87 29.72
C MET A 428 -29.47 5.17 28.41
N ASP A 429 -30.41 4.22 28.46
CA ASP A 429 -30.90 3.44 27.32
C ASP A 429 -31.94 4.19 26.46
N SER A 430 -32.48 5.33 26.91
CA SER A 430 -33.39 6.13 26.08
C SER A 430 -32.66 6.72 24.88
N ASP A 431 -33.23 6.63 23.68
CA ASP A 431 -32.71 7.37 22.54
C ASP A 431 -32.83 8.88 22.76
N ASP A 432 -31.90 9.68 22.22
CA ASP A 432 -31.94 11.15 22.32
C ASP A 432 -32.97 11.78 21.36
N THR A 433 -34.02 11.03 20.99
CA THR A 433 -35.04 11.40 20.01
C THR A 433 -36.06 12.41 20.53
N GLU A 434 -36.10 12.68 21.84
CA GLU A 434 -36.91 13.73 22.45
C GLU A 434 -36.12 15.06 22.47
N ALA A 435 -35.88 15.61 21.28
CA ALA A 435 -35.41 16.98 21.09
C ALA A 435 -36.37 17.72 20.14
N GLU A 436 -37.25 18.49 20.78
CA GLU A 436 -38.14 19.55 20.27
C GLU A 436 -38.25 19.74 18.74
N GLU A 437 -39.48 19.56 18.21
CA GLU A 437 -39.88 19.97 16.86
C GLU A 437 -39.91 21.51 16.74
N GLU A 438 -38.74 22.16 16.70
CA GLU A 438 -38.61 23.51 16.14
C GLU A 438 -38.27 23.46 14.63
N GLU A 439 -38.78 24.45 13.90
CA GLU A 439 -39.01 24.35 12.46
C GLU A 439 -37.74 24.13 11.60
N GLY A 440 -37.70 22.99 10.90
CA GLY A 440 -37.05 22.91 9.59
C GLY A 440 -35.58 22.50 9.50
N LYS A 441 -34.91 22.08 10.59
CA LYS A 441 -33.56 21.46 10.51
C LYS A 441 -33.39 20.25 11.43
N THR A 442 -33.63 19.06 10.88
CA THR A 442 -33.37 17.77 11.54
C THR A 442 -31.88 17.40 11.59
N SER A 443 -31.09 18.12 12.40
CA SER A 443 -29.74 17.65 12.77
C SER A 443 -29.81 16.75 14.00
N THR A 444 -29.83 15.43 13.79
CA THR A 444 -29.68 14.39 14.82
C THR A 444 -28.23 14.33 15.34
N ALA A 445 -27.74 15.44 15.86
CA ALA A 445 -26.43 15.53 16.49
C ALA A 445 -26.42 14.72 17.79
N VAL A 446 -25.56 13.71 17.86
CA VAL A 446 -25.40 12.88 19.05
C VAL A 446 -24.89 13.76 20.20
N LYS A 447 -25.71 13.94 21.23
CA LYS A 447 -25.31 14.64 22.44
C LYS A 447 -24.85 13.65 23.50
N ILE A 448 -23.90 14.09 24.32
CA ILE A 448 -23.53 13.37 25.54
C ILE A 448 -24.70 13.45 26.51
N LYS A 449 -24.98 12.36 27.21
CA LYS A 449 -26.07 12.29 28.19
C LYS A 449 -25.78 13.28 29.34
N GLU A 450 -26.72 14.17 29.64
CA GLU A 450 -26.59 15.21 30.68
C GLU A 450 -27.35 14.85 31.95
N CYS A 451 -26.73 14.97 33.12
CA CYS A 451 -27.35 14.69 34.43
C CYS A 451 -28.80 15.25 34.52
N PRO A 452 -29.83 14.41 34.79
CA PRO A 452 -31.22 14.85 34.82
C PRO A 452 -31.52 16.01 35.79
N LEU A 453 -30.71 16.17 36.85
CA LEU A 453 -30.91 17.16 37.90
C LEU A 453 -30.17 18.48 37.65
N CYS A 454 -28.90 18.42 37.21
CA CYS A 454 -28.03 19.60 37.10
C CYS A 454 -27.49 19.87 35.68
N LYS A 455 -27.89 19.06 34.68
CA LYS A 455 -27.47 19.15 33.27
C LYS A 455 -25.97 19.02 33.00
N THR A 456 -25.17 18.65 34.01
CA THR A 456 -23.74 18.34 33.81
C THR A 456 -23.58 17.15 32.85
N PRO A 457 -22.83 17.27 31.75
CA PRO A 457 -22.58 16.16 30.83
C PRO A 457 -21.84 15.01 31.54
N VAL A 458 -22.27 13.77 31.28
CA VAL A 458 -21.72 12.55 31.87
C VAL A 458 -20.57 12.04 31.01
N TRP A 459 -19.34 12.33 31.43
CA TRP A 459 -18.10 11.87 30.78
C TRP A 459 -17.53 10.63 31.45
N THR A 460 -17.82 10.41 32.73
CA THR A 460 -17.19 9.39 33.56
C THR A 460 -18.21 8.53 34.30
N SER A 461 -18.25 7.25 33.93
CA SER A 461 -19.05 6.24 34.62
C SER A 461 -18.42 4.87 34.47
N ALA A 462 -18.24 4.14 35.57
CA ALA A 462 -17.82 2.75 35.55
C ALA A 462 -18.95 1.83 35.03
N ARG A 463 -20.16 1.97 35.58
CA ARG A 463 -21.35 1.17 35.24
C ARG A 463 -21.78 1.34 33.77
N TYR A 464 -21.78 2.58 33.27
CA TYR A 464 -22.18 2.91 31.89
C TYR A 464 -21.00 3.18 30.96
N ALA A 465 -19.79 2.73 31.33
CA ALA A 465 -18.55 2.99 30.59
C ALA A 465 -18.68 2.68 29.08
N ASN A 466 -19.38 1.60 28.74
CA ASN A 466 -19.58 1.18 27.36
C ASN A 466 -20.47 2.16 26.57
N VAL A 467 -21.55 2.66 27.17
CA VAL A 467 -22.48 3.62 26.55
C VAL A 467 -21.81 4.98 26.35
N VAL A 468 -21.10 5.46 27.38
CA VAL A 468 -20.37 6.74 27.34
C VAL A 468 -19.23 6.69 26.31
N LYS A 469 -18.41 5.62 26.34
CA LYS A 469 -17.34 5.41 25.33
C LYS A 469 -17.90 5.30 23.91
N ALA A 470 -19.02 4.60 23.71
CA ALA A 470 -19.65 4.47 22.40
C ALA A 470 -20.16 5.82 21.85
N LYS A 471 -20.84 6.64 22.68
CA LYS A 471 -21.28 7.98 22.28
C LYS A 471 -20.07 8.90 21.97
N PHE A 472 -19.04 8.88 22.81
CA PHE A 472 -17.83 9.68 22.60
C PHE A 472 -17.07 9.26 21.32
N ALA A 473 -16.90 7.96 21.09
CA ALA A 473 -16.25 7.43 19.88
C ALA A 473 -17.01 7.82 18.60
N LYS A 474 -18.36 7.77 18.62
CA LYS A 474 -19.20 8.22 17.51
C LYS A 474 -19.01 9.73 17.24
N MET A 475 -19.09 10.56 18.27
CA MET A 475 -18.95 12.01 18.15
C MET A 475 -17.56 12.45 17.67
N ASN A 476 -16.50 11.79 18.17
CA ASN A 476 -15.12 12.03 17.75
C ASN A 476 -14.88 11.54 16.31
N GLY A 477 -15.41 10.37 15.93
CA GLY A 477 -15.36 9.88 14.55
C GLY A 477 -16.03 10.82 13.54
N GLU A 478 -17.23 11.33 13.84
CA GLU A 478 -17.92 12.33 13.02
C GLU A 478 -17.14 13.66 12.92
N TRP A 479 -16.47 14.08 13.99
CA TRP A 479 -15.59 15.26 13.97
C TRP A 479 -14.36 15.04 13.07
N LYS A 480 -13.69 13.89 13.18
CA LYS A 480 -12.52 13.55 12.34
C LYS A 480 -12.88 13.46 10.85
N VAL A 481 -14.06 12.93 10.50
CA VAL A 481 -14.56 12.95 9.11
C VAL A 481 -14.72 14.38 8.59
N LYS A 482 -15.29 15.30 9.39
CA LYS A 482 -15.42 16.72 9.00
C LYS A 482 -14.05 17.39 8.78
N GLN A 483 -13.07 17.10 9.63
CA GLN A 483 -11.70 17.62 9.46
C GLN A 483 -11.01 17.03 8.21
N GLY A 484 -11.09 15.71 8.00
CA GLY A 484 -10.52 15.06 6.81
C GLY A 484 -11.15 15.57 5.51
N GLN A 485 -12.46 15.82 5.51
CA GLN A 485 -13.16 16.41 4.37
C GLN A 485 -12.69 17.84 4.10
N LYS A 486 -12.50 18.65 5.15
CA LYS A 486 -11.96 20.00 5.05
C LYS A 486 -10.54 20.03 4.46
N GLU A 487 -9.65 19.11 4.87
CA GLU A 487 -8.32 18.94 4.28
C GLU A 487 -8.38 18.58 2.78
N LEU A 488 -9.36 17.75 2.36
CA LEU A 488 -9.57 17.43 0.94
C LEU A 488 -10.07 18.62 0.12
N GLU A 489 -10.92 19.47 0.68
CA GLU A 489 -11.50 20.64 0.01
C GLU A 489 -10.49 21.79 -0.10
N GLU A 490 -9.75 22.06 0.97
CA GLU A 490 -8.72 23.11 1.02
C GLU A 490 -7.41 22.71 0.30
N GLY A 491 -7.35 21.50 -0.26
CA GLY A 491 -6.33 21.08 -1.24
C GLY A 491 -4.92 20.90 -0.68
N ARG A 492 -4.74 20.87 0.65
CA ARG A 492 -3.43 20.87 1.31
C ARG A 492 -2.67 19.56 1.17
N ASP A 493 -3.19 18.48 1.76
CA ASP A 493 -2.53 17.17 1.77
C ASP A 493 -3.55 16.02 1.82
N PRO A 494 -3.69 15.23 0.73
CA PRO A 494 -4.50 14.02 0.73
C PRO A 494 -4.04 12.96 1.74
N THR A 495 -2.77 12.98 2.16
CA THR A 495 -2.19 11.99 3.10
C THR A 495 -2.71 12.25 4.52
N ARG A 496 -2.63 13.51 4.99
CA ARG A 496 -3.25 13.95 6.25
C ARG A 496 -4.75 13.68 6.28
N ALA A 497 -5.45 13.98 5.18
CA ALA A 497 -6.88 13.67 5.07
C ALA A 497 -7.14 12.16 5.23
N PHE A 498 -6.38 11.31 4.53
CA PHE A 498 -6.48 9.85 4.65
C PHE A 498 -6.23 9.36 6.10
N SER A 499 -5.22 9.90 6.78
CA SER A 499 -4.94 9.56 8.19
C SER A 499 -6.13 9.88 9.11
N LEU A 500 -6.73 11.07 8.97
CA LEU A 500 -7.92 11.46 9.74
C LEU A 500 -9.12 10.54 9.50
N PHE A 501 -9.32 10.07 8.26
CA PHE A 501 -10.35 9.08 7.97
C PHE A 501 -10.03 7.70 8.56
N MET A 502 -8.78 7.24 8.51
CA MET A 502 -8.38 5.97 9.14
C MET A 502 -8.56 6.01 10.66
N GLU A 503 -8.17 7.10 11.32
CA GLU A 503 -8.44 7.30 12.75
C GLU A 503 -9.94 7.33 13.09
N ALA A 504 -10.79 7.85 12.18
CA ALA A 504 -12.24 7.79 12.35
C ALA A 504 -12.78 6.35 12.22
N LEU A 505 -12.17 5.52 11.35
CA LEU A 505 -12.51 4.11 11.17
C LEU A 505 -12.00 3.21 12.31
N GLU A 506 -10.91 3.57 12.97
CA GLU A 506 -10.47 2.89 14.20
C GLU A 506 -11.46 3.10 15.36
N LEU A 507 -12.04 4.31 15.47
CA LEU A 507 -13.08 4.64 16.44
C LEU A 507 -14.44 4.04 16.08
N ASN A 508 -14.79 4.03 14.79
CA ASN A 508 -16.05 3.49 14.29
C ASN A 508 -15.88 2.85 12.88
N PRO A 509 -15.61 1.53 12.80
CA PRO A 509 -15.42 0.81 11.53
C PRO A 509 -16.66 0.75 10.62
N VAL A 510 -17.80 1.30 11.07
CA VAL A 510 -19.09 1.25 10.38
C VAL A 510 -19.43 2.60 9.71
N LEU A 511 -18.59 3.63 9.91
CA LEU A 511 -18.80 4.98 9.39
C LEU A 511 -18.56 5.04 7.87
N MET A 512 -19.64 5.19 7.09
CA MET A 512 -19.61 5.11 5.62
C MET A 512 -18.99 6.36 5.00
N GLU A 513 -19.23 7.52 5.60
CA GLU A 513 -18.65 8.81 5.23
C GLU A 513 -17.11 8.80 5.36
N ALA A 514 -16.56 8.10 6.37
CA ALA A 514 -15.12 7.92 6.53
C ALA A 514 -14.52 7.01 5.44
N HIS A 515 -15.22 5.94 5.05
CA HIS A 515 -14.81 5.11 3.90
C HIS A 515 -14.82 5.92 2.59
N LEU A 516 -15.81 6.78 2.39
CA LEU A 516 -15.92 7.62 1.18
C LEU A 516 -14.75 8.60 1.11
N GLY A 517 -14.49 9.31 2.21
CA GLY A 517 -13.35 10.24 2.33
C GLY A 517 -11.99 9.56 2.15
N ALA A 518 -11.79 8.39 2.76
CA ALA A 518 -10.57 7.59 2.58
C ALA A 518 -10.37 7.17 1.10
N GLY A 519 -11.45 6.74 0.43
CA GLY A 519 -11.43 6.42 -1.00
C GLY A 519 -11.08 7.63 -1.87
N GLN A 520 -11.68 8.80 -1.60
CA GLN A 520 -11.40 10.05 -2.31
C GLN A 520 -9.94 10.53 -2.09
N ALA A 521 -9.43 10.47 -0.86
CA ALA A 521 -8.05 10.83 -0.53
C ALA A 521 -7.03 9.94 -1.29
N LEU A 522 -7.30 8.64 -1.36
CA LEU A 522 -6.48 7.69 -2.13
C LEU A 522 -6.56 7.94 -3.64
N ILE A 523 -7.73 8.32 -4.18
CA ILE A 523 -7.86 8.71 -5.59
C ILE A 523 -7.09 10.01 -5.89
N LYS A 524 -7.17 11.03 -5.02
CA LYS A 524 -6.38 12.27 -5.17
C LYS A 524 -4.87 12.02 -5.11
N SER A 525 -4.41 11.08 -4.27
CA SER A 525 -3.00 10.65 -4.21
C SER A 525 -2.57 9.69 -5.32
N LYS A 526 -3.41 9.47 -6.36
CA LYS A 526 -3.18 8.57 -7.50
C LYS A 526 -3.09 7.08 -7.13
N SER A 527 -3.52 6.71 -5.92
CA SER A 527 -3.59 5.33 -5.42
C SER A 527 -4.93 4.67 -5.76
N TYR A 528 -5.32 4.72 -7.04
CA TYR A 528 -6.66 4.32 -7.53
C TYR A 528 -7.08 2.90 -7.11
N ALA A 529 -6.15 1.95 -7.12
CA ALA A 529 -6.42 0.57 -6.72
C ALA A 529 -6.83 0.46 -5.24
N HIS A 530 -6.17 1.21 -4.34
CA HIS A 530 -6.54 1.26 -2.92
C HIS A 530 -7.78 2.12 -2.69
N GLY A 531 -7.97 3.21 -3.43
CA GLY A 531 -9.20 4.00 -3.32
C GLY A 531 -10.45 3.20 -3.70
N ALA A 532 -10.37 2.43 -4.80
CA ALA A 532 -11.43 1.56 -5.27
C ALA A 532 -11.89 0.53 -4.23
N VAL A 533 -11.01 0.11 -3.31
CA VAL A 533 -11.34 -0.79 -2.18
C VAL A 533 -12.41 -0.18 -1.27
N PHE A 534 -12.12 0.99 -0.70
CA PHE A 534 -12.98 1.62 0.31
C PHE A 534 -14.35 1.96 -0.29
N LEU A 535 -14.36 2.41 -1.55
CA LEU A 535 -15.59 2.66 -2.30
C LEU A 535 -16.38 1.38 -2.58
N SER A 536 -15.71 0.28 -2.99
CA SER A 536 -16.37 -1.02 -3.21
C SER A 536 -17.03 -1.57 -1.94
N PHE A 537 -16.48 -1.30 -0.75
CA PHE A 537 -17.11 -1.68 0.52
C PHE A 537 -18.46 -0.98 0.74
N ILE A 538 -18.53 0.34 0.50
CA ILE A 538 -19.79 1.11 0.59
C ILE A 538 -20.82 0.53 -0.38
N VAL A 539 -20.42 0.31 -1.64
CA VAL A 539 -21.34 -0.18 -2.67
C VAL A 539 -21.85 -1.59 -2.35
N LYS A 540 -20.99 -2.50 -1.85
CA LYS A 540 -21.39 -3.84 -1.35
C LYS A 540 -22.40 -3.80 -0.19
N LYS A 541 -22.43 -2.72 0.61
CA LYS A 541 -23.36 -2.56 1.74
C LYS A 541 -24.61 -1.75 1.39
N SER A 542 -24.67 -1.17 0.20
CA SER A 542 -25.80 -0.39 -0.32
C SER A 542 -26.90 -1.26 -0.94
N SER A 543 -28.07 -0.66 -1.20
CA SER A 543 -29.16 -1.25 -1.97
C SER A 543 -28.76 -1.71 -3.38
N TYR A 544 -27.71 -1.13 -3.96
CA TYR A 544 -27.22 -1.42 -5.31
C TYR A 544 -26.37 -2.70 -5.40
N ALA A 545 -26.03 -3.34 -4.27
CA ALA A 545 -25.07 -4.43 -4.20
C ALA A 545 -25.36 -5.60 -5.16
N SER A 546 -26.63 -5.94 -5.39
CA SER A 546 -27.04 -7.02 -6.31
C SER A 546 -26.91 -6.65 -7.80
N GLU A 547 -27.11 -5.38 -8.17
CA GLU A 547 -26.98 -4.92 -9.56
C GLU A 547 -25.51 -4.81 -10.00
N VAL A 548 -24.59 -4.60 -9.05
CA VAL A 548 -23.15 -4.42 -9.30
C VAL A 548 -22.29 -5.61 -8.84
N GLU A 549 -22.86 -6.67 -8.29
CA GLU A 549 -22.11 -7.82 -7.74
C GLU A 549 -21.17 -8.45 -8.77
N THR A 550 -21.58 -8.49 -10.03
CA THR A 550 -20.79 -9.01 -11.16
C THR A 550 -19.56 -8.15 -11.47
N VAL A 551 -19.68 -6.83 -11.28
CA VAL A 551 -18.60 -5.86 -11.44
C VAL A 551 -17.64 -5.93 -10.24
N LEU A 552 -18.17 -5.96 -9.01
CA LEU A 552 -17.34 -5.97 -7.79
C LEU A 552 -16.63 -7.32 -7.52
N LYS A 553 -16.87 -8.34 -8.35
CA LYS A 553 -16.10 -9.60 -8.36
C LYS A 553 -14.74 -9.48 -9.05
N SER A 554 -14.52 -8.48 -9.90
CA SER A 554 -13.18 -8.20 -10.48
C SER A 554 -12.26 -7.48 -9.50
N THR A 555 -12.82 -6.75 -8.52
CA THR A 555 -12.09 -5.98 -7.52
C THR A 555 -11.55 -6.87 -6.38
N ILE A 556 -10.33 -6.58 -5.93
CA ILE A 556 -9.60 -7.40 -4.94
C ILE A 556 -10.42 -7.57 -3.64
N ALA A 557 -10.48 -8.80 -3.12
CA ALA A 557 -11.35 -9.18 -2.00
C ALA A 557 -10.84 -8.69 -0.62
N ILE A 558 -11.12 -7.43 -0.28
CA ILE A 558 -10.75 -6.82 1.01
C ILE A 558 -11.60 -7.27 2.21
N ASP A 559 -12.67 -8.05 1.99
CA ASP A 559 -13.47 -8.62 3.09
C ASP A 559 -12.62 -9.46 4.07
N LYS A 560 -11.43 -9.93 3.64
CA LYS A 560 -10.38 -10.53 4.48
C LYS A 560 -9.35 -9.56 5.07
N VAL A 561 -9.09 -8.41 4.43
CA VAL A 561 -7.99 -7.49 4.78
C VAL A 561 -8.36 -6.58 5.94
N LEU A 562 -9.59 -6.05 5.96
CA LEU A 562 -10.06 -5.16 7.03
C LEU A 562 -10.81 -5.91 8.16
N GLY A 563 -11.02 -7.22 8.04
CA GLY A 563 -11.72 -8.04 9.06
C GLY A 563 -13.23 -7.78 9.23
N ILE A 564 -13.80 -6.79 8.53
CA ILE A 564 -15.19 -6.28 8.71
C ILE A 564 -16.27 -7.27 8.22
N SER A 565 -15.89 -8.43 7.65
CA SER A 565 -16.81 -9.46 7.14
C SER A 565 -17.90 -9.93 8.13
N LYS A 566 -17.71 -9.74 9.44
CA LYS A 566 -18.66 -10.17 10.48
C LYS A 566 -19.43 -9.04 11.16
N VAL A 567 -19.18 -7.77 10.82
CA VAL A 567 -19.86 -6.63 11.46
C VAL A 567 -21.17 -6.34 10.74
N VAL A 568 -22.25 -6.22 11.51
CA VAL A 568 -23.55 -5.75 11.01
C VAL A 568 -23.46 -4.23 10.82
N CYS A 569 -23.49 -3.78 9.57
CA CYS A 569 -23.47 -2.37 9.21
C CYS A 569 -24.89 -1.93 8.79
N PRO A 570 -25.34 -0.71 9.15
CA PRO A 570 -26.51 -0.12 8.54
C PRO A 570 -26.24 0.15 7.05
N SER A 571 -27.30 0.22 6.23
CA SER A 571 -27.15 0.63 4.84
C SER A 571 -26.60 2.06 4.77
N PRO A 572 -25.63 2.37 3.90
CA PRO A 572 -25.25 3.74 3.61
C PRO A 572 -26.46 4.52 3.06
N LYS A 573 -26.44 5.85 3.27
CA LYS A 573 -27.36 6.77 2.58
C LYS A 573 -27.16 6.66 1.07
N GLU A 574 -28.23 6.84 0.32
CA GLU A 574 -28.22 6.70 -1.15
C GLU A 574 -27.20 7.64 -1.81
N GLU A 575 -27.14 8.90 -1.40
CA GLU A 575 -26.17 9.89 -1.87
C GLU A 575 -24.71 9.41 -1.71
N VAL A 576 -24.37 8.84 -0.54
CA VAL A 576 -23.03 8.32 -0.23
C VAL A 576 -22.69 7.11 -1.11
N ALA A 577 -23.67 6.22 -1.36
CA ALA A 577 -23.49 5.09 -2.26
C ALA A 577 -23.32 5.52 -3.72
N VAL A 578 -24.06 6.54 -4.18
CA VAL A 578 -23.96 7.10 -5.54
C VAL A 578 -22.62 7.81 -5.74
N MET A 579 -22.19 8.64 -4.79
CA MET A 579 -20.86 9.26 -4.82
C MET A 579 -19.75 8.20 -4.86
N ALA A 580 -19.88 7.13 -4.06
CA ALA A 580 -18.94 6.02 -4.09
C ALA A 580 -18.90 5.31 -5.46
N MET A 581 -20.05 5.05 -6.09
CA MET A 581 -20.10 4.43 -7.43
C MET A 581 -19.47 5.32 -8.53
N VAL A 582 -19.71 6.64 -8.50
CA VAL A 582 -19.12 7.59 -9.46
C VAL A 582 -17.60 7.68 -9.31
N GLN A 583 -17.11 7.79 -8.07
CA GLN A 583 -15.66 7.82 -7.79
C GLN A 583 -14.99 6.47 -8.12
N LEU A 584 -15.69 5.34 -7.90
CA LEU A 584 -15.23 4.01 -8.28
C LEU A 584 -15.14 3.84 -9.80
N ALA A 585 -16.11 4.34 -10.56
CA ALA A 585 -16.07 4.32 -12.02
C ALA A 585 -14.90 5.15 -12.59
N SER A 586 -14.62 6.33 -11.99
CA SER A 586 -13.43 7.12 -12.31
C SER A 586 -12.12 6.35 -12.05
N ALA A 587 -12.00 5.70 -10.90
CA ALA A 587 -10.86 4.83 -10.59
C ALA A 587 -10.72 3.66 -11.58
N PHE A 588 -11.83 3.05 -11.98
CA PHE A 588 -11.85 1.94 -12.96
C PHE A 588 -11.40 2.35 -14.36
N ILE A 589 -11.73 3.56 -14.83
CA ILE A 589 -11.22 4.09 -16.10
C ILE A 589 -9.68 4.17 -16.08
N VAL A 590 -9.09 4.64 -14.97
CA VAL A 590 -7.62 4.71 -14.82
C VAL A 590 -7.00 3.31 -14.70
N LEU A 591 -7.68 2.39 -14.01
CA LEU A 591 -7.28 0.98 -13.87
C LEU A 591 -7.57 0.11 -15.11
N ARG A 592 -8.11 0.70 -16.19
CA ARG A 592 -8.49 0.05 -17.46
C ARG A 592 -9.64 -0.96 -17.39
N ASP A 593 -10.43 -1.00 -16.31
CA ASP A 593 -11.72 -1.71 -16.32
C ASP A 593 -12.84 -0.80 -16.86
N LEU A 594 -12.77 -0.53 -18.16
CA LEU A 594 -13.75 0.30 -18.87
C LEU A 594 -15.15 -0.34 -18.84
N SER A 595 -15.24 -1.67 -18.79
CA SER A 595 -16.51 -2.41 -18.74
C SER A 595 -17.23 -2.23 -17.41
N GLY A 596 -16.51 -2.35 -16.29
CA GLY A 596 -17.00 -2.07 -14.96
C GLY A 596 -17.38 -0.60 -14.78
N ALA A 597 -16.57 0.32 -15.30
CA ALA A 597 -16.86 1.76 -15.26
C ALA A 597 -18.18 2.11 -15.96
N VAL A 598 -18.38 1.67 -17.21
CA VAL A 598 -19.66 1.86 -17.93
C VAL A 598 -20.82 1.28 -17.14
N LYS A 599 -20.67 0.07 -16.58
CA LYS A 599 -21.76 -0.61 -15.86
C LYS A 599 -22.12 0.08 -14.55
N LEU A 600 -21.15 0.60 -13.80
CA LEU A 600 -21.39 1.40 -12.60
C LEU A 600 -22.13 2.70 -12.94
N CYS A 601 -21.69 3.43 -13.98
CA CYS A 601 -22.38 4.64 -14.42
C CYS A 601 -23.80 4.35 -14.93
N GLU A 602 -24.06 3.18 -15.53
CA GLU A 602 -25.42 2.76 -15.90
C GLU A 602 -26.35 2.55 -14.72
N VAL A 603 -25.85 1.93 -13.64
CA VAL A 603 -26.63 1.76 -12.40
C VAL A 603 -26.91 3.12 -11.77
N VAL A 604 -25.92 4.03 -11.72
CA VAL A 604 -26.12 5.41 -11.23
C VAL A 604 -27.13 6.18 -12.08
N LEU A 605 -27.05 6.13 -13.41
CA LEU A 605 -27.95 6.88 -14.30
C LEU A 605 -29.38 6.29 -14.36
N LYS A 606 -29.57 5.04 -13.93
CA LYS A 606 -30.88 4.40 -13.80
C LYS A 606 -31.67 4.97 -12.60
N SER A 607 -31.03 5.28 -11.48
CA SER A 607 -31.66 5.90 -10.31
C SER A 607 -31.55 7.43 -10.30
N HIS A 608 -30.45 7.99 -10.81
CA HIS A 608 -30.19 9.43 -10.90
C HIS A 608 -29.88 9.88 -12.34
N PRO A 609 -30.90 9.98 -13.23
CA PRO A 609 -30.70 10.33 -14.65
C PRO A 609 -30.13 11.72 -14.93
N GLN A 610 -29.96 12.57 -13.92
CA GLN A 610 -29.40 13.93 -14.03
C GLN A 610 -27.93 14.03 -13.55
N ASN A 611 -27.31 12.92 -13.16
CA ASN A 611 -25.93 12.94 -12.66
C ASN A 611 -24.92 13.18 -13.81
N GLU A 612 -24.48 14.43 -13.98
CA GLU A 612 -23.56 14.83 -15.05
C GLU A 612 -22.24 14.05 -15.05
N ASP A 613 -21.65 13.80 -13.88
CA ASP A 613 -20.36 13.11 -13.77
C ASP A 613 -20.48 11.67 -14.27
N ALA A 614 -21.57 10.97 -13.91
CA ALA A 614 -21.86 9.64 -14.42
C ALA A 614 -22.12 9.63 -15.93
N MET A 615 -22.71 10.68 -16.51
CA MET A 615 -22.84 10.81 -17.97
C MET A 615 -21.47 10.95 -18.64
N LYS A 616 -20.66 11.90 -18.18
CA LYS A 616 -19.32 12.20 -18.74
C LYS A 616 -18.40 10.97 -18.65
N LEU A 617 -18.35 10.32 -17.48
CA LEU A 617 -17.58 9.09 -17.27
C LEU A 617 -18.10 7.92 -18.10
N LYS A 618 -19.43 7.75 -18.24
CA LYS A 618 -20.01 6.73 -19.12
C LYS A 618 -19.61 6.96 -20.58
N GLU A 619 -19.67 8.21 -21.05
CA GLU A 619 -19.32 8.55 -22.43
C GLU A 619 -17.84 8.28 -22.73
N ASP A 620 -16.94 8.76 -21.86
CA ASP A 620 -15.49 8.52 -21.96
C ASP A 620 -15.16 7.02 -21.95
N ALA A 621 -15.63 6.29 -20.95
CA ALA A 621 -15.42 4.84 -20.85
C ALA A 621 -15.99 4.09 -22.07
N SER A 622 -17.16 4.50 -22.58
CA SER A 622 -17.77 3.88 -23.77
C SER A 622 -16.99 4.17 -25.06
N LYS A 623 -16.43 5.38 -25.22
CA LYS A 623 -15.56 5.74 -26.35
C LYS A 623 -14.28 4.89 -26.36
N ARG A 624 -13.59 4.85 -25.21
CA ARG A 624 -12.36 4.04 -25.03
C ARG A 624 -12.62 2.55 -25.22
N LEU A 625 -13.73 2.02 -24.70
CA LEU A 625 -14.09 0.60 -24.84
C LEU A 625 -14.35 0.23 -26.31
N LYS A 626 -15.03 1.10 -27.08
CA LYS A 626 -15.21 0.91 -28.54
C LYS A 626 -13.87 0.93 -29.29
N ALA A 627 -12.95 1.81 -28.90
CA ALA A 627 -11.63 1.89 -29.51
C ALA A 627 -10.78 0.64 -29.23
N GLU A 628 -10.73 0.17 -27.97
CA GLU A 628 -10.02 -1.06 -27.60
C GLU A 628 -10.63 -2.30 -28.29
N ALA A 629 -11.96 -2.38 -28.40
CA ALA A 629 -12.64 -3.42 -29.16
C ALA A 629 -12.30 -3.39 -30.67
N ALA A 630 -12.26 -2.20 -31.28
CA ALA A 630 -11.85 -2.04 -32.68
C ALA A 630 -10.36 -2.40 -32.89
N GLN A 631 -9.47 -2.04 -31.96
CA GLN A 631 -8.07 -2.46 -32.00
C GLN A 631 -7.93 -3.98 -31.88
N ALA A 632 -8.69 -4.63 -30.99
CA ALA A 632 -8.70 -6.08 -30.85
C ALA A 632 -9.24 -6.79 -32.11
N ALA A 633 -10.28 -6.25 -32.75
CA ALA A 633 -10.78 -6.73 -34.03
C ALA A 633 -9.73 -6.59 -35.15
N GLY A 634 -9.00 -5.47 -35.19
CA GLY A 634 -7.89 -5.25 -36.13
C GLY A 634 -6.74 -6.24 -35.92
N ASN A 635 -6.37 -6.50 -34.66
CA ASN A 635 -5.37 -7.52 -34.31
C ASN A 635 -5.82 -8.92 -34.79
N GLY A 636 -7.08 -9.27 -34.54
CA GLY A 636 -7.68 -10.54 -34.99
C GLY A 636 -7.67 -10.69 -36.53
N ALA A 637 -8.16 -9.68 -37.25
CA ALA A 637 -8.15 -9.65 -38.71
C ALA A 637 -6.72 -9.77 -39.28
N PHE A 638 -5.74 -9.09 -38.66
CA PHE A 638 -4.33 -9.18 -39.05
C PHE A 638 -3.77 -10.60 -38.86
N HIS A 639 -4.09 -11.28 -37.76
CA HIS A 639 -3.68 -12.67 -37.52
C HIS A 639 -4.32 -13.69 -38.48
N VAL A 640 -5.55 -13.44 -38.93
CA VAL A 640 -6.26 -14.29 -39.91
C VAL A 640 -5.80 -14.02 -41.37
N GLY A 641 -4.89 -13.07 -41.59
CA GLY A 641 -4.39 -12.69 -42.92
C GLY A 641 -5.29 -11.70 -43.67
N LYS A 642 -6.33 -11.18 -43.02
CA LYS A 642 -7.26 -10.20 -43.58
C LYS A 642 -6.75 -8.77 -43.41
N HIS A 643 -5.63 -8.45 -44.05
CA HIS A 643 -4.91 -7.21 -43.79
C HIS A 643 -5.67 -5.92 -44.16
N ALA A 644 -6.59 -5.97 -45.15
CA ALA A 644 -7.45 -4.82 -45.48
C ALA A 644 -8.48 -4.54 -44.36
N GLU A 645 -9.24 -5.55 -43.92
CA GLU A 645 -10.18 -5.42 -42.78
C GLU A 645 -9.44 -4.97 -41.51
N ALA A 646 -8.18 -5.39 -41.32
CA ALA A 646 -7.36 -4.91 -40.20
C ALA A 646 -7.06 -3.40 -40.27
N VAL A 647 -6.76 -2.85 -41.46
CA VAL A 647 -6.55 -1.40 -41.65
C VAL A 647 -7.80 -0.60 -41.29
N ASP A 648 -8.97 -1.06 -41.73
CA ASP A 648 -10.26 -0.43 -41.44
C ASP A 648 -10.53 -0.43 -39.93
N HIS A 649 -10.32 -1.56 -39.26
CA HIS A 649 -10.49 -1.69 -37.80
C HIS A 649 -9.52 -0.82 -36.99
N TYR A 650 -8.24 -0.72 -37.36
CA TYR A 650 -7.32 0.19 -36.67
C TYR A 650 -7.67 1.67 -36.92
N THR A 651 -8.20 2.00 -38.10
CA THR A 651 -8.66 3.35 -38.43
C THR A 651 -9.90 3.72 -37.60
N ALA A 652 -10.85 2.79 -37.45
CA ALA A 652 -11.98 2.96 -36.54
C ALA A 652 -11.55 3.08 -35.06
N ALA A 653 -10.54 2.33 -34.62
CA ALA A 653 -9.99 2.44 -33.27
C ALA A 653 -9.43 3.84 -32.98
N MET A 654 -8.71 4.44 -33.94
CA MET A 654 -8.19 5.81 -33.82
C MET A 654 -9.28 6.88 -33.87
N ALA A 655 -10.39 6.65 -34.58
CA ALA A 655 -11.54 7.56 -34.60
C ALA A 655 -12.36 7.55 -33.30
N HIS A 656 -12.21 6.54 -32.44
CA HIS A 656 -12.99 6.40 -31.21
C HIS A 656 -12.26 6.80 -29.91
N ASN A 657 -10.94 7.05 -29.96
CA ASN A 657 -10.14 7.40 -28.77
C ASN A 657 -9.04 8.42 -29.14
N GLY A 658 -9.42 9.70 -29.19
CA GLY A 658 -8.52 10.80 -29.54
C GLY A 658 -7.52 11.18 -28.44
N ASP A 659 -7.91 11.00 -27.18
CA ASP A 659 -7.21 11.60 -26.03
C ASP A 659 -5.92 10.87 -25.64
N SER A 660 -5.77 9.60 -26.04
CA SER A 660 -4.64 8.76 -25.63
C SER A 660 -3.60 8.64 -26.75
N LEU A 661 -2.65 9.59 -26.78
CA LEU A 661 -1.49 9.60 -27.69
C LEU A 661 -0.76 8.25 -27.75
N SER A 662 -0.56 7.58 -26.61
CA SER A 662 0.08 6.26 -26.55
C SER A 662 -0.75 5.16 -27.19
N PHE A 663 -2.08 5.18 -27.06
CA PHE A 663 -2.97 4.26 -27.78
C PHE A 663 -2.95 4.53 -29.30
N TYR A 664 -2.97 5.80 -29.68
CA TYR A 664 -2.90 6.24 -31.08
C TYR A 664 -1.61 5.76 -31.76
N ALA A 665 -0.45 5.92 -31.10
CA ALA A 665 0.85 5.44 -31.59
C ALA A 665 0.88 3.91 -31.83
N VAL A 666 0.23 3.12 -30.97
CA VAL A 666 0.12 1.65 -31.13
C VAL A 666 -0.79 1.27 -32.31
N CYS A 667 -1.94 1.95 -32.47
CA CYS A 667 -2.83 1.72 -33.60
C CYS A 667 -2.16 2.07 -34.94
N LEU A 668 -1.43 3.17 -35.01
CA LEU A 668 -0.61 3.53 -36.18
C LEU A 668 0.44 2.44 -36.49
N TYR A 669 1.18 1.96 -35.48
CA TYR A 669 2.17 0.89 -35.67
C TYR A 669 1.53 -0.38 -36.26
N ASN A 670 0.40 -0.81 -35.72
CA ASN A 670 -0.28 -2.01 -36.19
C ASN A 670 -0.89 -1.82 -37.59
N ARG A 671 -1.40 -0.62 -37.91
CA ARG A 671 -1.89 -0.26 -39.25
C ARG A 671 -0.75 -0.19 -40.28
N ALA A 672 0.41 0.37 -39.92
CA ALA A 672 1.60 0.37 -40.75
C ALA A 672 2.05 -1.05 -41.14
N ARG A 673 1.97 -2.00 -40.20
CA ARG A 673 2.25 -3.42 -40.48
C ARG A 673 1.21 -4.05 -41.41
N ALA A 674 -0.06 -3.68 -41.32
CA ALA A 674 -1.08 -4.14 -42.26
C ALA A 674 -0.83 -3.59 -43.68
N PHE A 675 -0.52 -2.29 -43.80
CA PHE A 675 -0.11 -1.67 -45.07
C PHE A 675 1.17 -2.30 -45.66
N GLN A 676 2.15 -2.66 -44.83
CA GLN A 676 3.36 -3.38 -45.24
C GLN A 676 3.03 -4.72 -45.94
N VAL A 677 2.08 -5.51 -45.41
CA VAL A 677 1.70 -6.79 -46.03
C VAL A 677 0.83 -6.60 -47.27
N LEU A 678 0.04 -5.52 -47.32
CA LEU A 678 -0.73 -5.13 -48.51
C LEU A 678 0.12 -4.52 -49.65
N GLY A 679 1.41 -4.26 -49.41
CA GLY A 679 2.30 -3.59 -50.39
C GLY A 679 2.03 -2.08 -50.54
N LEU A 680 1.29 -1.46 -49.62
CA LEU A 680 1.00 -0.03 -49.61
C LEU A 680 2.15 0.74 -48.94
N ILE A 681 3.24 0.90 -49.71
CA ILE A 681 4.54 1.38 -49.20
C ILE A 681 4.47 2.79 -48.63
N GLY A 682 3.77 3.71 -49.29
CA GLY A 682 3.67 5.11 -48.84
C GLY A 682 2.99 5.25 -47.48
N ASP A 683 1.87 4.55 -47.30
CA ASP A 683 1.03 4.61 -46.11
C ASP A 683 1.70 3.92 -44.91
N ALA A 684 2.34 2.76 -45.14
CA ALA A 684 3.17 2.10 -44.13
C ALA A 684 4.30 3.01 -43.61
N ILE A 685 4.98 3.72 -44.51
CA ILE A 685 6.03 4.69 -44.14
C ILE A 685 5.47 5.83 -43.28
N ALA A 686 4.32 6.39 -43.68
CA ALA A 686 3.69 7.50 -42.98
C ALA A 686 3.27 7.09 -41.56
N ASP A 687 2.54 5.97 -41.41
CA ASP A 687 2.05 5.50 -40.12
C ASP A 687 3.19 5.12 -39.17
N PHE A 688 4.24 4.44 -39.65
CA PHE A 688 5.42 4.18 -38.81
C PHE A 688 6.10 5.48 -38.36
N ASN A 689 6.26 6.46 -39.26
CA ASN A 689 6.87 7.75 -38.89
C ASN A 689 6.04 8.50 -37.84
N TRP A 690 4.70 8.51 -37.97
CA TRP A 690 3.81 9.12 -36.98
C TRP A 690 3.83 8.37 -35.64
N SER A 691 3.86 7.03 -35.67
CA SER A 691 4.00 6.21 -34.45
C SER A 691 5.30 6.55 -33.69
N ILE A 692 6.42 6.70 -34.39
CA ILE A 692 7.72 7.10 -33.81
C ILE A 692 7.71 8.57 -33.35
N ALA A 693 7.02 9.47 -34.06
CA ALA A 693 6.93 10.87 -33.65
C ALA A 693 6.14 11.04 -32.34
N ILE A 694 5.12 10.20 -32.11
CA ILE A 694 4.28 10.23 -30.91
C ILE A 694 4.92 9.45 -29.75
N ASP A 695 5.53 8.29 -30.02
CA ASP A 695 6.38 7.58 -29.04
C ASP A 695 7.79 7.30 -29.61
N PRO A 696 8.74 8.26 -29.43
CA PRO A 696 10.14 8.09 -29.84
C PRO A 696 10.89 6.98 -29.10
N LYS A 697 10.29 6.35 -28.07
CA LYS A 697 10.87 5.23 -27.34
C LYS A 697 10.29 3.88 -27.78
N SER A 698 9.34 3.86 -28.71
CA SER A 698 8.72 2.65 -29.24
C SER A 698 9.70 1.84 -30.09
N ALA A 699 10.47 0.97 -29.43
CA ALA A 699 11.37 0.02 -30.08
C ALA A 699 10.65 -0.82 -31.15
N GLN A 700 9.36 -1.12 -30.95
CA GLN A 700 8.53 -1.83 -31.92
C GLN A 700 8.31 -1.02 -33.20
N ALA A 701 7.93 0.26 -33.08
CA ALA A 701 7.70 1.14 -34.23
C ALA A 701 8.99 1.42 -35.00
N ILE A 702 10.09 1.70 -34.30
CA ILE A 702 11.39 1.95 -34.93
C ILE A 702 11.91 0.69 -35.63
N TYR A 703 11.81 -0.49 -35.00
CA TYR A 703 12.18 -1.77 -35.62
C TYR A 703 11.31 -2.11 -36.85
N GLY A 704 9.99 -1.87 -36.77
CA GLY A 704 9.07 -2.03 -37.90
C GLY A 704 9.44 -1.13 -39.07
N ARG A 705 9.72 0.15 -38.80
CA ARG A 705 10.19 1.12 -39.80
C ARG A 705 11.50 0.68 -40.45
N ALA A 706 12.49 0.27 -39.66
CA ALA A 706 13.82 -0.11 -40.13
C ALA A 706 13.79 -1.39 -40.98
N THR A 707 13.09 -2.43 -40.51
CA THR A 707 12.91 -3.69 -41.28
C THR A 707 12.13 -3.47 -42.58
N PHE A 708 11.08 -2.64 -42.56
CA PHE A 708 10.35 -2.29 -43.78
C PHE A 708 11.24 -1.53 -44.80
N SER A 709 12.07 -0.62 -44.32
CA SER A 709 13.08 0.07 -45.14
C SER A 709 14.15 -0.88 -45.70
N MET A 710 14.63 -1.87 -44.94
CA MET A 710 15.60 -2.87 -45.42
C MET A 710 15.06 -3.72 -46.57
N LEU A 711 13.75 -3.97 -46.61
CA LEU A 711 13.11 -4.83 -47.61
C LEU A 711 12.74 -4.09 -48.91
N ASN A 712 12.56 -2.76 -48.86
CA ASN A 712 12.00 -1.97 -49.96
C ASN A 712 12.86 -0.80 -50.44
N ILE A 713 13.95 -0.43 -49.75
CA ILE A 713 14.90 0.60 -50.19
C ILE A 713 16.12 -0.08 -50.85
N PRO A 714 16.52 0.28 -52.08
CA PRO A 714 17.68 -0.32 -52.75
C PRO A 714 19.03 -0.14 -52.03
N ASN A 715 19.10 0.78 -51.06
CA ASN A 715 20.34 1.20 -50.41
C ASN A 715 20.47 0.62 -48.99
N VAL A 716 21.05 -0.58 -48.90
CA VAL A 716 21.26 -1.34 -47.65
C VAL A 716 22.05 -0.56 -46.58
N GLN A 717 22.85 0.43 -46.96
CA GLN A 717 23.63 1.24 -46.01
C GLN A 717 22.76 2.21 -45.20
N GLU A 718 21.73 2.78 -45.81
CA GLU A 718 20.80 3.72 -45.18
C GLU A 718 19.90 3.02 -44.15
N ALA A 719 19.42 1.82 -44.49
CA ALA A 719 18.63 1.01 -43.58
C ALA A 719 19.46 0.45 -42.39
N ARG A 720 20.77 0.22 -42.57
CA ARG A 720 21.70 -0.13 -41.47
C ARG A 720 21.98 1.06 -40.56
N ALA A 721 22.07 2.28 -41.09
CA ALA A 721 22.24 3.49 -40.29
C ALA A 721 21.04 3.72 -39.36
N LEU A 722 19.81 3.67 -39.90
CA LEU A 722 18.58 3.79 -39.12
C LEU A 722 18.45 2.75 -38.00
N LEU A 723 18.95 1.52 -38.23
CA LEU A 723 18.90 0.44 -37.23
C LEU A 723 19.95 0.63 -36.11
N ALA A 724 21.15 1.11 -36.46
CA ALA A 724 22.16 1.50 -35.46
C ALA A 724 21.73 2.73 -34.63
N GLU A 725 21.06 3.69 -35.28
CA GLU A 725 20.48 4.88 -34.64
C GLU A 725 19.32 4.51 -33.69
N ALA A 726 18.44 3.59 -34.10
CA ALA A 726 17.40 3.00 -33.25
C ALA A 726 17.98 2.37 -31.98
N GLU A 727 19.01 1.52 -32.13
CA GLU A 727 19.72 0.89 -31.02
C GLU A 727 20.45 1.90 -30.12
N GLN A 728 20.76 3.10 -30.62
CA GLN A 728 21.41 4.18 -29.88
C GLN A 728 20.40 5.08 -29.16
N GLN A 729 19.24 5.35 -29.76
CA GLN A 729 18.11 6.06 -29.15
C GLN A 729 17.48 5.24 -28.01
N MET A 730 17.37 3.91 -28.15
CA MET A 730 17.02 3.02 -27.03
C MET A 730 17.99 3.10 -25.83
N LYS A 731 19.21 3.61 -26.04
CA LYS A 731 20.26 3.74 -25.01
C LYS A 731 20.44 5.18 -24.48
N LYS A 732 19.75 6.18 -25.04
CA LYS A 732 19.90 7.59 -24.66
C LYS A 732 18.56 8.30 -24.59
N SER A 733 18.14 8.70 -23.38
CA SER A 733 17.07 9.67 -23.22
C SER A 733 17.59 11.11 -23.46
N HIS A 734 16.75 11.94 -24.07
CA HIS A 734 16.90 13.41 -24.24
C HIS A 734 17.91 13.94 -25.29
N SER A 735 17.46 14.06 -26.55
CA SER A 735 17.52 15.31 -27.36
C SER A 735 16.91 15.09 -28.75
N ILE A 736 16.16 16.05 -29.30
CA ILE A 736 15.62 16.00 -30.68
C ILE A 736 16.71 16.42 -31.68
N ASP A 737 16.92 15.67 -32.77
CA ASP A 737 17.84 16.07 -33.85
C ASP A 737 17.16 16.96 -34.90
N HIS A 738 17.59 18.22 -34.92
CA HIS A 738 17.14 19.26 -35.84
C HIS A 738 17.45 18.98 -37.32
N HIS A 739 18.49 18.19 -37.64
CA HIS A 739 18.80 17.80 -39.03
C HIS A 739 17.78 16.77 -39.55
N MET A 740 17.45 15.79 -38.70
CA MET A 740 16.46 14.76 -39.00
C MET A 740 15.07 15.38 -39.20
N LEU A 741 14.69 16.36 -38.36
CA LEU A 741 13.42 17.07 -38.46
C LEU A 741 13.24 17.84 -39.79
N LEU A 742 14.31 18.43 -40.32
CA LEU A 742 14.29 19.13 -41.62
C LEU A 742 14.56 18.22 -42.83
N GLY A 743 14.87 16.93 -42.62
CA GLY A 743 15.20 15.99 -43.68
C GLY A 743 16.51 16.33 -44.41
N VAL A 744 17.50 16.90 -43.71
CA VAL A 744 18.82 17.26 -44.23
C VAL A 744 19.92 16.44 -43.57
N LYS A 745 21.05 16.26 -44.28
CA LYS A 745 22.20 15.55 -43.73
C LYS A 745 23.03 16.47 -42.83
N PRO A 746 23.68 15.96 -41.77
CA PRO A 746 24.72 16.71 -41.06
C PRO A 746 25.80 17.18 -42.04
N GLY A 747 26.16 18.46 -41.98
CA GLY A 747 27.15 19.07 -42.90
C GLY A 747 26.61 19.58 -44.25
N CYS A 748 25.29 19.65 -44.44
CA CYS A 748 24.68 20.34 -45.59
C CYS A 748 25.04 21.84 -45.64
N THR A 749 24.97 22.46 -46.82
CA THR A 749 25.21 23.91 -46.94
C THR A 749 24.04 24.72 -46.37
N SER A 750 24.31 25.93 -45.90
CA SER A 750 23.29 26.94 -45.51
C SER A 750 22.19 27.12 -46.56
N THR A 751 22.52 27.02 -47.85
CA THR A 751 21.53 27.15 -48.94
C THR A 751 20.60 25.94 -49.04
N ASP A 752 21.08 24.74 -48.73
CA ASP A 752 20.28 23.51 -48.77
C ASP A 752 19.40 23.37 -47.54
N ILE A 753 19.92 23.74 -46.36
CA ILE A 753 19.13 23.90 -45.12
C ILE A 753 17.98 24.90 -45.35
N LYS A 754 18.25 26.03 -46.02
CA LYS A 754 17.22 27.03 -46.36
C LYS A 754 16.20 26.56 -47.40
N LYS A 755 16.60 25.71 -48.38
CA LYS A 755 15.66 25.05 -49.31
C LYS A 755 14.78 24.02 -48.58
N ALA A 756 15.38 23.21 -47.72
CA ALA A 756 14.68 22.18 -46.94
C ALA A 756 13.69 22.80 -45.96
N TYR A 757 14.09 23.82 -45.20
CA TYR A 757 13.18 24.61 -44.35
C TYR A 757 12.02 25.19 -45.15
N LYS A 758 12.27 25.86 -46.28
CA LYS A 758 11.18 26.38 -47.13
C LYS A 758 10.22 25.27 -47.58
N LYS A 759 10.74 24.10 -47.96
CA LYS A 759 9.92 22.94 -48.39
C LYS A 759 9.13 22.33 -47.24
N ALA A 760 9.72 22.22 -46.05
CA ALA A 760 9.07 21.71 -44.84
C ALA A 760 8.00 22.68 -44.35
N ALA A 761 8.32 23.97 -44.19
CA ALA A 761 7.37 25.00 -43.80
C ALA A 761 6.20 25.14 -44.80
N LEU A 762 6.45 25.08 -46.12
CA LEU A 762 5.37 25.09 -47.13
C LEU A 762 4.50 23.82 -47.15
N LYS A 763 4.96 22.71 -46.55
CA LYS A 763 4.24 21.43 -46.49
C LYS A 763 3.49 21.25 -45.17
N HIS A 764 4.08 21.71 -44.06
CA HIS A 764 3.58 21.56 -42.70
C HIS A 764 3.02 22.88 -42.13
N HIS A 765 2.63 23.81 -42.99
CA HIS A 765 1.93 25.03 -42.58
C HIS A 765 0.53 24.68 -42.02
N PRO A 766 0.09 25.26 -40.89
CA PRO A 766 -1.23 24.98 -40.29
C PRO A 766 -2.38 25.07 -41.30
N ASP A 767 -2.42 26.11 -42.13
CA ASP A 767 -3.43 26.33 -43.19
C ASP A 767 -3.60 25.19 -44.22
N LYS A 768 -2.71 24.18 -44.25
CA LYS A 768 -2.74 23.08 -45.24
C LYS A 768 -3.19 21.73 -44.70
N ILE A 769 -3.51 21.61 -43.40
CA ILE A 769 -3.93 20.36 -42.76
C ILE A 769 -5.07 19.68 -43.54
N GLY A 770 -6.09 20.44 -43.93
CA GLY A 770 -7.26 19.94 -44.67
C GLY A 770 -6.99 19.46 -46.11
N GLN A 771 -5.77 19.62 -46.67
CA GLN A 771 -5.42 19.10 -48.01
C GLN A 771 -4.80 17.70 -47.99
N PHE A 772 -4.37 17.20 -46.82
CA PHE A 772 -3.72 15.88 -46.69
C PHE A 772 -4.67 14.76 -46.21
N LEU A 773 -5.94 15.10 -45.94
CA LEU A 773 -6.98 14.12 -45.66
C LEU A 773 -7.52 13.53 -46.99
N PRO A 774 -7.63 12.20 -47.13
CA PRO A 774 -8.03 11.58 -48.39
C PRO A 774 -9.50 11.88 -48.72
N ARG A 775 -9.75 12.41 -49.92
CA ARG A 775 -11.11 12.42 -50.48
C ARG A 775 -11.49 10.99 -50.88
N SER A 776 -12.53 10.45 -50.26
CA SER A 776 -13.18 9.24 -50.75
C SER A 776 -13.74 9.47 -52.16
N GLU A 777 -13.25 8.75 -53.15
CA GLU A 777 -13.90 8.62 -54.47
C GLU A 777 -15.06 7.60 -54.47
N ARG A 778 -15.77 7.47 -53.34
CA ARG A 778 -17.12 6.92 -53.27
C ARG A 778 -18.00 7.91 -52.51
N GLY A 779 -18.97 8.47 -53.24
CA GLY A 779 -19.70 9.66 -52.81
C GLY A 779 -20.68 9.42 -51.67
N GLY A 780 -20.84 10.44 -50.83
CA GLY A 780 -21.83 10.45 -49.75
C GLY A 780 -21.46 11.39 -48.59
N GLY A 781 -21.81 12.68 -48.71
CA GLY A 781 -21.97 13.62 -47.57
C GLY A 781 -20.73 14.10 -46.80
N ASP A 782 -19.69 13.29 -46.64
CA ASP A 782 -18.77 13.40 -45.50
C ASP A 782 -17.72 14.53 -45.59
N GLY A 783 -17.60 15.19 -46.75
CA GLY A 783 -16.60 16.23 -47.01
C GLY A 783 -16.69 17.52 -46.16
N ARG A 784 -17.70 17.64 -45.27
CA ARG A 784 -17.73 18.68 -44.23
C ARG A 784 -17.05 18.22 -42.95
N LEU A 785 -17.31 17.00 -42.49
CA LEU A 785 -16.77 16.44 -41.24
C LEU A 785 -15.23 16.50 -41.22
N TRP A 786 -14.59 16.12 -42.32
CA TRP A 786 -13.12 16.18 -42.46
C TRP A 786 -12.55 17.60 -42.55
N LYS A 787 -13.37 18.59 -42.91
CA LYS A 787 -12.99 20.01 -42.88
C LYS A 787 -13.07 20.53 -41.45
N ASP A 788 -14.16 20.20 -40.74
CA ASP A 788 -14.39 20.58 -39.34
C ASP A 788 -13.37 19.93 -38.39
N ILE A 789 -12.94 18.67 -38.66
CA ILE A 789 -11.85 18.00 -37.94
C ILE A 789 -10.50 18.67 -38.21
N GLY A 790 -10.23 19.04 -39.47
CA GLY A 790 -9.00 19.74 -39.86
C GLY A 790 -8.90 21.19 -39.35
N GLU A 791 -10.02 21.77 -38.92
CA GLU A 791 -10.16 23.11 -38.33
C GLU A 791 -10.26 23.07 -36.79
N SER A 792 -10.08 21.90 -36.14
CA SER A 792 -10.08 21.80 -34.67
C SER A 792 -8.85 22.47 -34.04
N ASP A 793 -9.06 23.15 -32.91
CA ASP A 793 -8.01 23.90 -32.19
C ASP A 793 -6.80 23.03 -31.83
N GLU A 794 -7.02 21.77 -31.48
CA GLU A 794 -5.98 20.85 -30.99
C GLU A 794 -5.12 20.27 -32.12
N ILE A 795 -5.72 19.97 -33.28
CA ILE A 795 -4.98 19.56 -34.48
C ILE A 795 -4.22 20.76 -35.08
N SER A 796 -4.81 21.96 -35.00
CA SER A 796 -4.14 23.21 -35.35
C SER A 796 -2.94 23.49 -34.43
N GLN A 797 -3.10 23.38 -33.10
CA GLN A 797 -2.02 23.50 -32.11
C GLN A 797 -0.92 22.45 -32.33
N GLY A 798 -1.27 21.20 -32.65
CA GLY A 798 -0.31 20.15 -32.98
C GLY A 798 0.51 20.48 -34.23
N ALA A 799 -0.13 21.00 -35.28
CA ALA A 799 0.54 21.46 -36.49
C ALA A 799 1.39 22.72 -36.25
N GLU A 800 0.91 23.69 -35.47
CA GLU A 800 1.67 24.86 -35.03
C GLU A 800 2.90 24.46 -34.22
N HIS A 801 2.79 23.47 -33.34
CA HIS A 801 3.92 22.96 -32.56
C HIS A 801 4.99 22.34 -33.47
N VAL A 802 4.58 21.50 -34.44
CA VAL A 802 5.51 20.94 -35.45
C VAL A 802 6.11 22.05 -36.33
N PHE A 803 5.33 23.05 -36.73
CA PHE A 803 5.80 24.20 -37.50
C PHE A 803 6.81 25.05 -36.72
N LYS A 804 6.58 25.24 -35.42
CA LYS A 804 7.49 25.90 -34.49
C LYS A 804 8.80 25.13 -34.34
N LEU A 805 8.75 23.81 -34.13
CA LEU A 805 9.95 22.95 -34.08
C LEU A 805 10.75 22.98 -35.41
N ILE A 806 10.06 23.03 -36.56
CA ILE A 806 10.70 23.22 -37.89
C ILE A 806 11.41 24.59 -37.98
N GLY A 807 10.82 25.63 -37.39
CA GLY A 807 11.43 26.97 -37.26
C GLY A 807 12.65 26.99 -36.32
N GLU A 808 12.53 26.35 -35.16
CA GLU A 808 13.61 26.22 -34.16
C GLU A 808 14.80 25.40 -34.71
N ALA A 809 14.53 24.33 -35.47
CA ALA A 809 15.55 23.60 -36.21
C ALA A 809 16.26 24.47 -37.24
N TYR A 810 15.52 25.25 -38.04
CA TYR A 810 16.15 26.15 -39.00
C TYR A 810 16.96 27.26 -38.32
N ALA A 811 16.48 27.83 -37.21
CA ALA A 811 17.21 28.84 -36.44
C ALA A 811 18.51 28.26 -35.86
N THR A 812 18.44 27.07 -35.26
CA THR A 812 19.60 26.38 -34.65
C THR A 812 20.65 26.03 -35.71
N LEU A 813 20.25 25.41 -36.82
CA LEU A 813 21.18 25.00 -37.89
C LEU A 813 21.68 26.18 -38.75
N SER A 814 20.93 27.28 -38.88
CA SER A 814 21.42 28.46 -39.60
C SER A 814 22.37 29.32 -38.77
N ASN A 815 22.23 29.32 -37.44
CA ASN A 815 23.17 30.00 -36.54
C ASN A 815 24.49 29.22 -36.38
N SER A 816 24.48 27.88 -36.43
CA SER A 816 25.73 27.09 -36.40
C SER A 816 26.67 27.38 -37.60
N HIS A 817 26.14 27.88 -38.72
CA HIS A 817 26.92 28.32 -39.88
C HIS A 817 27.39 29.79 -39.82
N ARG A 818 27.13 30.53 -38.73
CA ARG A 818 27.60 31.93 -38.55
C ARG A 818 28.89 32.05 -37.72
N HIS A 819 29.38 30.95 -37.16
CA HIS A 819 30.57 30.90 -36.29
C HIS A 819 31.73 30.08 -36.89
N VAL A 820 31.83 30.04 -38.22
CA VAL A 820 32.93 29.43 -38.99
C VAL A 820 33.42 30.44 -40.02
#